data_AF-A0A945CE89-F1
#
_entry.id   AF-A0A945CE89-F1
#
_cell.length_a   1.000
_cell.length_b   1.000
_cell.length_c   1.000
_cell.angle_alpha   90.00
_cell.angle_beta   90.00
_cell.angle_gamma   90.00
#
_symmetry.space_group_name_H-M   'P 1'
#
loop_
_entity.id
_entity.type
_entity.pdbx_description
1 polymer ?
#
loop_
_entity_poly.entity_id
_entity_poly.type
_entity_poly.pdbx_seq_one_letter_code
_entity_poly.pdbx_strand_id
1 'polypeptide(L)'
;MTSDPGSIEREAVKTLLFPVPLRDRPPTLDGHIEPGEWEQACAITGFLGLSSKEYSHRQGTFWLAYDAGNIYFAYRSSFPPGTQEGGAWDEKALRAFERDRDGSVFLDDSIEVFLAPESPERYIQFIANCLGTINDRRYGEIPWDGDWRVCSRVDDAAGIWELEGAVSFASLGVPAPVAGDSWFFNVARNWKGMENLLTSATGEYRKQMARIAFADTAPAIQERFWGQPLAGLPALDLAMCAGEKREARVDVEWAIHDEADLSSTPVSAGQTLEIAAGQSHLLQCELPVATEGQYTIRVAMRDAATHAPLYERELPFSVGPPVTLRPFYVLKTRALGVLTDLTRMPLDPLTDCRRIEYAVIVGGENVETKSLEVLDREQFGVEFDCEPPPGTGLAIACRFVARDGAEFEAQCDYRVPPVPVWAGAYEPPEEFVPWPWSAVELDDNVGTVNCWNRTYAFGNQPLPSSVRAGERELLGGPMTLRVRADGADVRWASGTVDIVRASPSAATVVKTGSAGDLDVTVETTVEYDGYARCRIQLTPHRPVGVSDVRLEMPLREEWIRFFHVDGSWGDKLFGAVEEREAFPVLETEHHYYWLGDDDTGFCWLAEGFAEWQPGAGQGRIGFEKSGSNWVGYVRPIGEAVMIRTPLQFEIGFQATPTRPPPPRPLRALLCYNTPPEKLNLPVSRMGDTVLEMRLKGKMN
;
A
#
# COMPACT_ATOMS: atom_id res chain seq x y z
N MET A 1 55.22 17.77 10.28
CA MET A 1 53.81 18.06 9.90
C MET A 1 53.16 16.72 9.69
N THR A 2 52.47 16.27 10.72
CA THR A 2 51.83 14.96 10.88
C THR A 2 50.57 14.92 10.04
N SER A 3 50.48 13.94 9.14
CA SER A 3 49.27 13.57 8.42
C SER A 3 48.32 12.83 9.37
N ASP A 4 47.13 13.38 9.52
CA ASP A 4 46.03 12.84 10.31
C ASP A 4 45.44 11.59 9.64
N PRO A 5 45.46 10.40 10.27
CA PRO A 5 44.76 9.23 9.78
C PRO A 5 43.34 9.22 10.35
N GLY A 6 42.43 9.98 9.75
CA GLY A 6 41.12 10.21 10.37
C GLY A 6 40.11 10.92 9.49
N SER A 7 39.90 10.45 8.26
CA SER A 7 38.68 10.80 7.52
C SER A 7 38.33 9.67 6.56
N ILE A 8 37.54 8.71 7.06
CA ILE A 8 36.74 7.85 6.19
C ILE A 8 35.74 8.78 5.49
N GLU A 9 35.87 8.90 4.18
CA GLU A 9 34.89 9.54 3.32
C GLU A 9 33.51 8.90 3.56
N ARG A 10 32.50 9.74 3.80
CA ARG A 10 31.09 9.37 3.93
C ARG A 10 30.55 8.91 2.56
N GLU A 11 30.85 7.69 2.15
CA GLU A 11 29.95 6.91 1.31
C GLU A 11 29.14 5.99 2.22
N ALA A 12 27.83 6.24 2.28
CA ALA A 12 26.90 5.50 3.12
C ALA A 12 26.71 4.08 2.57
N VAL A 13 27.47 3.12 3.07
CA VAL A 13 27.12 1.70 2.95
C VAL A 13 25.99 1.42 3.95
N LYS A 14 24.75 1.70 3.56
CA LYS A 14 23.51 1.36 4.27
C LYS A 14 23.19 -0.13 4.18
N THR A 15 24.15 -1.01 4.42
CA THR A 15 23.93 -2.42 4.10
C THR A 15 24.04 -3.26 5.35
N LEU A 16 22.87 -3.51 5.96
CA LEU A 16 22.72 -4.51 7.01
C LEU A 16 23.44 -5.79 6.58
N LEU A 17 24.23 -6.38 7.47
CA LEU A 17 25.01 -7.58 7.21
C LEU A 17 24.72 -8.64 8.26
N PHE A 18 24.32 -9.82 7.81
CA PHE A 18 24.03 -10.96 8.67
C PHE A 18 24.92 -12.16 8.27
N PRO A 19 25.71 -12.74 9.18
CA PRO A 19 26.51 -13.91 8.86
C PRO A 19 25.62 -15.15 8.88
N VAL A 20 25.68 -15.96 7.83
CA VAL A 20 24.96 -17.23 7.74
C VAL A 20 25.98 -18.34 7.92
N PRO A 21 26.04 -18.97 9.11
CA PRO A 21 27.03 -19.99 9.42
C PRO A 21 26.74 -21.31 8.71
N LEU A 22 27.81 -22.01 8.29
CA LEU A 22 27.71 -23.37 7.77
C LEU A 22 27.36 -24.34 8.90
N ARG A 23 26.44 -25.27 8.64
CA ARG A 23 26.05 -26.30 9.59
C ARG A 23 26.47 -27.69 9.15
N ASP A 24 26.98 -28.48 10.09
CA ASP A 24 27.33 -29.88 9.89
C ASP A 24 26.08 -30.79 9.77
N ARG A 25 24.94 -30.35 10.31
CA ARG A 25 23.67 -31.10 10.30
C ARG A 25 22.50 -30.18 9.94
N PRO A 26 21.59 -30.65 9.06
CA PRO A 26 20.37 -29.91 8.73
C PRO A 26 19.42 -29.85 9.94
N PRO A 27 18.58 -28.81 10.04
CA PRO A 27 17.49 -28.78 11.01
C PRO A 27 16.41 -29.83 10.70
N THR A 28 15.61 -30.17 11.69
CA THR A 28 14.47 -31.08 11.56
C THR A 28 13.27 -30.26 11.10
N LEU A 29 12.97 -30.28 9.80
CA LEU A 29 11.80 -29.55 9.28
C LEU A 29 10.50 -30.27 9.68
N ASP A 30 9.95 -29.91 10.82
CA ASP A 30 8.65 -30.41 11.30
C ASP A 30 7.68 -29.26 11.67
N GLY A 31 8.15 -28.01 11.54
CA GLY A 31 7.38 -26.81 11.82
C GLY A 31 7.42 -26.42 13.29
N HIS A 32 8.21 -27.12 14.13
CA HIS A 32 8.40 -26.81 15.53
C HIS A 32 9.86 -26.46 15.84
N ILE A 33 10.10 -25.22 16.28
CA ILE A 33 11.45 -24.74 16.55
C ILE A 33 11.86 -25.19 17.97
N GLU A 34 12.55 -26.32 18.08
CA GLU A 34 12.99 -26.86 19.37
C GLU A 34 14.18 -26.09 19.96
N PRO A 35 14.28 -25.97 21.31
CA PRO A 35 15.46 -25.38 21.94
C PRO A 35 16.76 -26.07 21.51
N GLY A 36 17.74 -25.28 21.06
CA GLY A 36 19.06 -25.77 20.62
C GLY A 36 19.14 -26.15 19.14
N GLU A 37 18.01 -26.45 18.49
CA GLU A 37 17.99 -26.82 17.08
C GLU A 37 18.60 -25.72 16.20
N TRP A 38 18.17 -24.48 16.41
CA TRP A 38 18.60 -23.33 15.62
C TRP A 38 19.72 -22.52 16.30
N GLU A 39 20.41 -23.05 17.32
CA GLU A 39 21.43 -22.31 18.11
C GLU A 39 22.66 -21.87 17.28
N GLN A 40 23.05 -22.67 16.28
CA GLN A 40 24.11 -22.32 15.33
C GLN A 40 23.56 -21.71 14.03
N ALA A 41 22.44 -21.00 14.08
CA ALA A 41 21.90 -20.24 12.94
C ALA A 41 21.99 -18.73 13.22
N CYS A 42 21.98 -17.94 12.14
CA CYS A 42 21.72 -16.51 12.26
C CYS A 42 20.29 -16.32 12.74
N ALA A 43 20.04 -15.47 13.74
CA ALA A 43 18.69 -15.08 14.14
C ALA A 43 18.52 -13.57 14.01
N ILE A 44 17.40 -13.15 13.42
CA ILE A 44 17.05 -11.76 13.11
C ILE A 44 15.71 -11.45 13.76
N THR A 45 15.65 -10.34 14.51
CA THR A 45 14.42 -9.72 14.99
C THR A 45 14.51 -8.20 14.77
N GLY A 46 13.76 -7.39 15.51
CA GLY A 46 13.75 -5.93 15.29
C GLY A 46 13.23 -5.55 13.90
N PHE A 47 12.15 -6.20 13.48
CA PHE A 47 11.48 -5.94 12.22
C PHE A 47 10.91 -4.52 12.20
N LEU A 48 11.06 -3.88 11.04
CA LEU A 48 10.62 -2.51 10.80
C LEU A 48 9.27 -2.54 10.05
N GLY A 49 8.36 -1.64 10.42
CA GLY A 49 7.10 -1.46 9.70
C GLY A 49 7.35 -0.89 8.31
N LEU A 50 6.70 -1.44 7.27
CA LEU A 50 6.90 -0.99 5.89
C LEU A 50 6.54 0.49 5.71
N SER A 51 5.47 0.95 6.35
CA SER A 51 5.02 2.34 6.22
C SER A 51 5.82 3.30 7.09
N SER A 52 6.21 2.88 8.30
CA SER A 52 6.94 3.73 9.25
C SER A 52 8.45 3.78 8.97
N LYS A 53 9.01 2.73 8.37
CA LYS A 53 10.47 2.49 8.25
C LYS A 53 11.20 2.40 9.59
N GLU A 54 10.46 2.12 10.66
CA GLU A 54 10.93 2.11 12.05
C GLU A 54 10.49 0.83 12.75
N TYR A 55 11.13 0.53 13.89
CA TYR A 55 10.82 -0.61 14.75
C TYR A 55 9.32 -0.76 14.96
N SER A 56 8.80 -1.94 14.64
CA SER A 56 7.38 -2.24 14.78
C SER A 56 7.06 -2.74 16.20
N HIS A 57 5.85 -2.47 16.70
CA HIS A 57 5.33 -3.15 17.87
C HIS A 57 5.09 -4.65 17.61
N ARG A 58 4.90 -5.05 16.35
CA ARG A 58 4.82 -6.45 15.93
C ARG A 58 6.19 -7.01 15.59
N GLN A 59 6.64 -7.98 16.38
CA GLN A 59 7.92 -8.64 16.21
C GLN A 59 7.74 -10.14 15.97
N GLY A 60 8.74 -10.72 15.32
CA GLY A 60 8.98 -12.15 15.27
C GLY A 60 10.48 -12.40 15.24
N THR A 61 10.86 -13.66 15.20
CA THR A 61 12.26 -14.06 15.04
C THR A 61 12.38 -14.93 13.81
N PHE A 62 13.30 -14.57 12.92
CA PHE A 62 13.64 -15.34 11.74
C PHE A 62 15.02 -15.96 11.93
N TRP A 63 15.17 -17.23 11.56
CA TRP A 63 16.46 -17.91 11.53
C TRP A 63 16.88 -18.24 10.11
N LEU A 64 18.18 -18.19 9.84
CA LEU A 64 18.79 -18.53 8.55
C LEU A 64 20.07 -19.34 8.75
N ALA A 65 20.19 -20.43 8.01
CA ALA A 65 21.35 -21.30 8.01
C ALA A 65 21.54 -22.01 6.66
N TYR A 66 22.69 -22.65 6.46
CA TYR A 66 22.92 -23.45 5.26
C TYR A 66 23.81 -24.66 5.51
N ASP A 67 23.75 -25.63 4.60
CA ASP A 67 24.68 -26.75 4.49
C ASP A 67 25.23 -26.87 3.06
N ALA A 68 25.85 -28.00 2.71
CA ALA A 68 26.42 -28.21 1.38
C ALA A 68 25.39 -28.25 0.22
N GLY A 69 24.10 -28.43 0.50
CA GLY A 69 23.06 -28.64 -0.52
C GLY A 69 21.88 -27.66 -0.45
N ASN A 70 21.58 -27.12 0.74
CA ASN A 70 20.40 -26.31 0.96
C ASN A 70 20.69 -25.07 1.81
N ILE A 71 19.84 -24.07 1.63
CA ILE A 71 19.63 -22.99 2.60
C ILE A 71 18.31 -23.28 3.35
N TYR A 72 18.35 -23.08 4.66
CA TYR A 72 17.26 -23.33 5.60
C TYR A 72 16.84 -22.04 6.26
N PHE A 73 15.55 -21.90 6.50
CA PHE A 73 15.01 -20.78 7.27
C PHE A 73 13.92 -21.23 8.23
N ALA A 74 13.74 -20.48 9.31
CA ALA A 74 12.61 -20.63 10.21
C ALA A 74 12.05 -19.29 10.63
N TYR A 75 10.79 -19.25 11.05
CA TYR A 75 10.16 -18.06 11.59
C TYR A 75 9.28 -18.43 12.77
N ARG A 76 9.41 -17.69 13.88
CA ARG A 76 8.48 -17.73 15.02
C ARG A 76 7.78 -16.39 15.15
N SER A 77 6.45 -16.42 15.08
CA SER A 77 5.54 -15.28 15.18
C SER A 77 4.62 -15.46 16.38
N SER A 78 4.42 -14.44 17.20
CA SER A 78 3.32 -14.43 18.16
C SER A 78 2.03 -13.90 17.54
N PHE A 79 0.89 -14.28 18.10
CA PHE A 79 -0.44 -13.72 17.82
C PHE A 79 -1.31 -13.85 19.09
N PRO A 80 -2.41 -13.07 19.22
CA PRO A 80 -3.29 -13.16 20.38
C PRO A 80 -3.82 -14.59 20.59
N PRO A 81 -3.69 -15.18 21.78
CA PRO A 81 -4.22 -16.52 22.04
C PRO A 81 -5.74 -16.58 21.91
N GLY A 82 -6.26 -17.71 21.44
CA GLY A 82 -7.67 -18.09 21.71
C GLY A 82 -8.67 -18.19 20.54
N THR A 83 -8.36 -17.90 19.28
CA THR A 83 -9.23 -18.28 18.15
C THR A 83 -8.45 -18.53 16.83
N GLN A 84 -8.60 -19.71 16.21
CA GLN A 84 -8.41 -19.91 14.76
C GLN A 84 -9.70 -19.64 13.97
N GLU A 85 -10.85 -19.67 14.65
CA GLU A 85 -12.17 -19.46 14.05
C GLU A 85 -12.48 -17.98 13.89
N GLY A 86 -11.59 -17.29 13.19
CA GLY A 86 -11.72 -15.91 12.81
C GLY A 86 -11.95 -15.80 11.32
N GLY A 87 -13.08 -15.24 10.90
CA GLY A 87 -13.23 -14.78 9.51
C GLY A 87 -12.16 -13.73 9.18
N ALA A 88 -12.19 -13.17 7.97
CA ALA A 88 -11.19 -12.22 7.46
C ALA A 88 -11.02 -10.90 8.28
N TRP A 89 -11.65 -10.81 9.45
CA TRP A 89 -11.90 -9.63 10.27
C TRP A 89 -11.82 -9.90 11.78
N ASP A 90 -11.41 -11.10 12.20
CA ASP A 90 -11.15 -11.38 13.62
C ASP A 90 -9.67 -11.14 13.91
N GLU A 91 -9.39 -10.01 14.56
CA GLU A 91 -8.04 -9.60 14.97
C GLU A 91 -7.38 -10.55 15.98
N LYS A 92 -8.12 -11.57 16.46
CA LYS A 92 -7.61 -12.61 17.37
C LYS A 92 -7.12 -13.87 16.65
N ALA A 93 -7.27 -13.94 15.32
CA ALA A 93 -6.92 -15.11 14.53
C ALA A 93 -5.88 -14.82 13.44
N LEU A 94 -5.07 -15.83 13.11
CA LEU A 94 -4.29 -15.83 11.88
C LEU A 94 -5.21 -15.97 10.68
N ARG A 95 -5.09 -15.07 9.71
CA ARG A 95 -5.82 -15.18 8.46
C ARG A 95 -5.15 -16.20 7.54
N ALA A 96 -5.85 -17.27 7.18
CA ALA A 96 -5.31 -18.29 6.28
C ALA A 96 -6.39 -18.93 5.39
N PHE A 97 -6.75 -18.26 4.29
CA PHE A 97 -7.77 -18.73 3.35
C PHE A 97 -7.20 -19.44 2.13
N GLU A 98 -6.00 -19.06 1.71
CA GLU A 98 -5.36 -19.59 0.51
C GLU A 98 -4.82 -21.00 0.75
N ARG A 99 -5.20 -21.92 -0.12
CA ARG A 99 -4.85 -23.35 -0.06
C ARG A 99 -4.15 -23.83 -1.32
N ASP A 100 -4.25 -23.06 -2.40
CA ASP A 100 -3.66 -23.42 -3.68
C ASP A 100 -2.25 -22.85 -3.77
N ARG A 101 -1.32 -23.69 -4.26
CA ARG A 101 0.04 -23.23 -4.61
C ARG A 101 -0.07 -22.09 -5.62
N ASP A 102 0.76 -21.07 -5.44
CA ASP A 102 0.83 -19.85 -6.27
C ASP A 102 -0.43 -18.99 -6.27
N GLY A 103 -1.41 -19.33 -5.42
CA GLY A 103 -2.54 -18.48 -5.09
C GLY A 103 -2.13 -17.17 -4.41
N SER A 104 -3.11 -16.42 -3.92
CA SER A 104 -2.87 -15.11 -3.29
C SER A 104 -2.40 -15.23 -1.84
N VAL A 105 -1.39 -16.07 -1.58
CA VAL A 105 -0.84 -16.38 -0.23
C VAL A 105 -0.40 -15.12 0.52
N PHE A 106 0.07 -14.09 -0.20
CA PHE A 106 0.44 -12.78 0.35
C PHE A 106 -0.75 -11.97 0.92
N LEU A 107 -1.99 -12.39 0.68
CA LEU A 107 -3.19 -11.83 1.30
C LEU A 107 -3.56 -12.50 2.63
N ASP A 108 -2.87 -13.56 3.01
CA ASP A 108 -2.97 -14.22 4.30
C ASP A 108 -1.84 -13.80 5.24
N ASP A 109 -1.97 -14.20 6.51
CA ASP A 109 -0.85 -14.25 7.43
C ASP A 109 0.24 -15.14 6.85
N SER A 110 1.26 -14.49 6.31
CA SER A 110 2.36 -15.12 5.58
C SER A 110 3.73 -14.57 5.99
N ILE A 111 4.75 -15.38 5.80
CA ILE A 111 6.15 -14.92 5.72
C ILE A 111 6.53 -14.78 4.25
N GLU A 112 7.40 -13.83 3.95
CA GLU A 112 8.01 -13.67 2.64
C GLU A 112 9.53 -13.65 2.79
N VAL A 113 10.23 -14.51 2.06
CA VAL A 113 11.69 -14.58 2.04
C VAL A 113 12.18 -14.22 0.65
N PHE A 114 13.12 -13.29 0.57
CA PHE A 114 13.72 -12.81 -0.66
C PHE A 114 15.19 -13.20 -0.69
N LEU A 115 15.58 -13.98 -1.70
CA LEU A 115 16.98 -14.36 -1.95
C LEU A 115 17.41 -13.81 -3.30
N ALA A 116 18.49 -13.05 -3.32
CA ALA A 116 19.05 -12.46 -4.53
C ALA A 116 20.56 -12.78 -4.60
N PRO A 117 20.93 -13.94 -5.18
CA PRO A 117 22.32 -14.36 -5.28
C PRO A 117 23.20 -13.47 -6.18
N GLU A 118 22.60 -12.87 -7.22
CA GLU A 118 23.32 -12.07 -8.22
C GLU A 118 23.22 -10.57 -7.95
N SER A 119 22.00 -10.03 -7.88
CA SER A 119 21.73 -8.60 -7.68
C SER A 119 20.37 -8.41 -7.00
N PRO A 120 20.13 -7.31 -6.27
CA PRO A 120 18.88 -7.09 -5.54
C PRO A 120 17.66 -6.97 -6.46
N GLU A 121 17.85 -6.65 -7.74
CA GLU A 121 16.78 -6.61 -8.75
C GLU A 121 16.39 -7.99 -9.28
N ARG A 122 17.26 -9.00 -9.13
CA ARG A 122 17.07 -10.38 -9.61
C ARG A 122 16.84 -11.34 -8.44
N TYR A 123 15.80 -11.05 -7.66
CA TYR A 123 15.45 -11.87 -6.50
C TYR A 123 14.51 -13.02 -6.85
N ILE A 124 14.56 -14.04 -6.00
CA ILE A 124 13.59 -15.11 -5.89
C ILE A 124 12.81 -14.88 -4.59
N GLN A 125 11.49 -14.81 -4.70
CA GLN A 125 10.57 -14.58 -3.59
C GLN A 125 9.88 -15.90 -3.24
N PHE A 126 9.89 -16.24 -1.95
CA PHE A 126 9.22 -17.38 -1.37
C PHE A 126 8.19 -16.89 -0.36
N ILE A 127 6.94 -17.30 -0.49
CA ILE A 127 5.84 -16.88 0.37
C ILE A 127 5.20 -18.12 0.96
N ALA A 128 5.00 -18.15 2.27
CA ALA A 128 4.29 -19.24 2.93
C ALA A 128 3.34 -18.72 4.01
N ASN A 129 2.10 -19.20 4.02
CA ASN A 129 1.14 -18.90 5.10
C ASN A 129 1.19 -19.95 6.23
N CYS A 130 0.42 -19.74 7.29
CA CYS A 130 0.42 -20.63 8.45
C CYS A 130 -0.18 -22.03 8.20
N LEU A 131 -0.82 -22.26 7.05
CA LEU A 131 -1.25 -23.60 6.62
C LEU A 131 -0.13 -24.39 5.92
N GLY A 132 1.01 -23.74 5.62
CA GLY A 132 2.05 -24.29 4.75
C GLY A 132 1.74 -24.17 3.26
N THR A 133 0.71 -23.40 2.87
CA THR A 133 0.46 -23.06 1.46
C THR A 133 1.56 -22.12 0.98
N ILE A 134 2.08 -22.35 -0.22
CA ILE A 134 3.22 -21.63 -0.77
C ILE A 134 2.91 -20.90 -2.08
N ASN A 135 3.57 -19.76 -2.29
CA ASN A 135 3.67 -19.05 -3.57
C ASN A 135 5.14 -18.69 -3.78
N ASP A 136 5.67 -18.91 -4.96
CA ASP A 136 7.03 -18.50 -5.29
C ASP A 136 7.15 -17.86 -6.66
N ARG A 137 8.13 -16.97 -6.78
CA ARG A 137 8.34 -16.15 -7.97
C ARG A 137 9.81 -15.89 -8.17
N ARG A 138 10.29 -16.16 -9.38
CA ARG A 138 11.61 -15.70 -9.84
C ARG A 138 11.43 -14.47 -10.71
N TYR A 139 12.16 -13.41 -10.38
CA TYR A 139 12.11 -12.19 -11.18
C TYR A 139 12.50 -12.46 -12.64
N GLY A 140 11.64 -12.09 -13.59
CA GLY A 140 11.83 -12.34 -15.02
C GLY A 140 11.34 -13.70 -15.54
N GLU A 141 10.89 -14.62 -14.66
CA GLU A 141 10.40 -15.95 -15.02
C GLU A 141 9.04 -16.21 -14.33
N ILE A 142 7.94 -15.82 -14.98
CA ILE A 142 6.60 -15.86 -14.38
C ILE A 142 6.10 -17.28 -14.03
N PRO A 143 6.35 -18.35 -14.82
CA PRO A 143 5.90 -19.70 -14.48
C PRO A 143 6.96 -20.52 -13.70
N TRP A 144 7.86 -19.87 -12.97
CA TRP A 144 8.90 -20.57 -12.23
C TRP A 144 8.33 -21.21 -10.96
N ASP A 145 8.51 -22.52 -10.82
CA ASP A 145 8.21 -23.30 -9.62
C ASP A 145 9.50 -23.89 -9.04
N GLY A 146 9.92 -23.40 -7.89
CA GLY A 146 11.06 -23.93 -7.16
C GLY A 146 10.77 -25.26 -6.46
N ASP A 147 11.77 -26.14 -6.40
CA ASP A 147 11.79 -27.26 -5.46
C ASP A 147 12.20 -26.75 -4.06
N TRP A 148 11.20 -26.39 -3.25
CA TRP A 148 11.35 -25.99 -1.86
C TRP A 148 10.16 -26.49 -1.04
N ARG A 149 10.35 -26.63 0.28
CA ARG A 149 9.33 -27.13 1.19
C ARG A 149 9.25 -26.28 2.46
N VAL A 150 8.07 -26.26 3.05
CA VAL A 150 7.81 -25.69 4.37
C VAL A 150 7.02 -26.64 5.24
N CYS A 151 7.28 -26.62 6.54
CA CYS A 151 6.49 -27.23 7.60
C CYS A 151 6.02 -26.11 8.52
N SER A 152 4.74 -26.12 8.90
CA SER A 152 4.12 -25.06 9.68
C SER A 152 3.36 -25.66 10.87
N ARG A 153 3.46 -25.01 12.03
CA ARG A 153 2.75 -25.39 13.26
C ARG A 153 2.17 -24.16 13.94
N VAL A 154 0.91 -24.24 14.34
CA VAL A 154 0.24 -23.20 15.12
C VAL A 154 -0.15 -23.77 16.48
N ASP A 155 0.24 -23.07 17.55
CA ASP A 155 -0.19 -23.32 18.92
C ASP A 155 -1.11 -22.17 19.37
N ASP A 156 -2.42 -22.39 19.28
CA ASP A 156 -3.45 -21.38 19.58
C ASP A 156 -3.52 -21.02 21.06
N ALA A 157 -3.15 -21.95 21.93
CA ALA A 157 -3.18 -21.73 23.37
C ALA A 157 -2.01 -20.85 23.81
N ALA A 158 -0.84 -21.04 23.17
CA ALA A 158 0.33 -20.20 23.39
C ALA A 158 0.30 -18.90 22.56
N GLY A 159 -0.52 -18.83 21.51
CA GLY A 159 -0.50 -17.73 20.55
C GLY A 159 0.79 -17.70 19.74
N ILE A 160 1.29 -18.88 19.32
CA ILE A 160 2.57 -19.02 18.62
C ILE A 160 2.34 -19.69 17.26
N TRP A 161 2.87 -19.08 16.20
CA TRP A 161 3.00 -19.70 14.89
C TRP A 161 4.48 -19.87 14.54
N GLU A 162 4.83 -21.09 14.15
CA GLU A 162 6.16 -21.51 13.72
C GLU A 162 6.11 -22.05 12.29
N LEU A 163 7.15 -21.75 11.54
CA LEU A 163 7.36 -22.28 10.20
C LEU A 163 8.84 -22.54 9.98
N GLU A 164 9.16 -23.68 9.36
CA GLU A 164 10.51 -24.05 8.94
C GLU A 164 10.52 -24.42 7.46
N GLY A 165 11.54 -24.01 6.72
CA GLY A 165 11.63 -24.23 5.28
C GLY A 165 13.04 -24.51 4.80
N ALA A 166 13.11 -25.13 3.63
CA ALA A 166 14.36 -25.43 2.94
C ALA A 166 14.21 -25.32 1.42
N VAL A 167 15.25 -24.77 0.78
CA VAL A 167 15.38 -24.73 -0.68
C VAL A 167 16.79 -25.15 -1.08
N SER A 168 16.90 -25.98 -2.12
CA SER A 168 18.19 -26.45 -2.61
C SER A 168 18.87 -25.39 -3.49
N PHE A 169 20.20 -25.33 -3.47
CA PHE A 169 20.94 -24.44 -4.37
C PHE A 169 20.69 -24.77 -5.86
N ALA A 170 20.48 -26.06 -6.16
CA ALA A 170 20.10 -26.52 -7.48
C ALA A 170 18.76 -25.93 -7.96
N SER A 171 17.74 -25.87 -7.07
CA SER A 171 16.46 -25.22 -7.35
C SER A 171 16.61 -23.72 -7.63
N LEU A 172 17.47 -23.06 -6.85
CA LEU A 172 17.84 -21.65 -7.06
C LEU A 172 18.64 -21.41 -8.35
N GLY A 173 19.17 -22.46 -8.99
CA GLY A 173 19.98 -22.35 -10.20
C GLY A 173 21.39 -21.81 -9.95
N VAL A 174 21.89 -21.90 -8.71
CA VAL A 174 23.21 -21.37 -8.30
C VAL A 174 24.08 -22.48 -7.70
N PRO A 175 25.42 -22.35 -7.74
CA PRO A 175 26.29 -23.25 -6.99
C PRO A 175 26.08 -23.09 -5.48
N ALA A 176 26.43 -24.13 -4.72
CA ALA A 176 26.50 -24.02 -3.27
C ALA A 176 27.49 -22.92 -2.87
N PRO A 177 27.10 -21.97 -2.00
CA PRO A 177 27.99 -20.93 -1.52
C PRO A 177 29.21 -21.48 -0.81
N VAL A 178 30.32 -20.77 -0.92
CA VAL A 178 31.54 -21.00 -0.13
C VAL A 178 31.78 -19.83 0.83
N ALA A 179 32.60 -20.05 1.87
CA ALA A 179 32.96 -18.97 2.79
C ALA A 179 33.45 -17.71 2.06
N GLY A 180 32.85 -16.57 2.39
CA GLY A 180 33.12 -15.27 1.79
C GLY A 180 32.13 -14.87 0.70
N ASP A 181 31.34 -15.82 0.17
CA ASP A 181 30.23 -15.49 -0.73
C ASP A 181 29.20 -14.63 0.01
N SER A 182 28.51 -13.78 -0.75
CA SER A 182 27.51 -12.89 -0.19
C SER A 182 26.36 -12.69 -1.15
N TRP A 183 25.14 -12.74 -0.62
CA TRP A 183 23.90 -12.51 -1.35
C TRP A 183 23.15 -11.32 -0.78
N PHE A 184 22.24 -10.78 -1.58
CA PHE A 184 21.20 -9.88 -1.09
C PHE A 184 20.04 -10.70 -0.52
N PHE A 185 19.47 -10.21 0.57
CA PHE A 185 18.50 -10.93 1.38
C PHE A 185 17.47 -9.99 1.98
N ASN A 186 16.24 -10.47 2.11
CA ASN A 186 15.26 -9.84 2.98
C ASN A 186 14.25 -10.87 3.50
N VAL A 187 13.60 -10.53 4.61
CA VAL A 187 12.48 -11.28 5.16
C VAL A 187 11.40 -10.31 5.60
N ALA A 188 10.15 -10.67 5.33
CA ALA A 188 8.98 -9.90 5.71
C ALA A 188 7.88 -10.78 6.31
N ARG A 189 7.00 -10.15 7.09
CA ARG A 189 5.85 -10.77 7.75
C ARG A 189 4.59 -9.96 7.41
N ASN A 190 3.61 -10.62 6.80
CA ASN A 190 2.28 -10.09 6.54
C ASN A 190 1.35 -10.38 7.73
N TRP A 191 0.89 -9.35 8.43
CA TRP A 191 0.00 -9.44 9.58
C TRP A 191 -1.45 -9.17 9.15
N LYS A 192 -2.09 -10.13 8.47
CA LYS A 192 -3.36 -9.88 7.76
C LYS A 192 -4.61 -10.10 8.59
N GLY A 193 -4.59 -11.02 9.54
CA GLY A 193 -5.68 -11.26 10.47
C GLY A 193 -5.87 -10.11 11.46
N MET A 194 -4.80 -9.37 11.77
CA MET A 194 -4.79 -8.38 12.85
C MET A 194 -4.92 -6.93 12.36
N GLU A 195 -3.91 -6.40 11.68
CA GLU A 195 -3.76 -4.95 11.48
C GLU A 195 -3.38 -4.61 10.03
N ASN A 196 -3.49 -5.59 9.13
CA ASN A 196 -3.02 -5.50 7.74
C ASN A 196 -1.64 -4.80 7.63
N LEU A 197 -0.72 -5.15 8.53
CA LEU A 197 0.63 -4.61 8.58
C LEU A 197 1.57 -5.50 7.76
N LEU A 198 2.60 -4.88 7.17
CA LEU A 198 3.78 -5.59 6.69
C LEU A 198 4.99 -5.11 7.50
N THR A 199 5.72 -6.04 8.10
CA THR A 199 7.02 -5.75 8.71
C THR A 199 8.13 -6.47 7.95
N SER A 200 9.35 -5.94 7.96
CA SER A 200 10.50 -6.51 7.27
C SER A 200 11.82 -6.18 7.97
N ALA A 201 12.86 -6.99 7.75
CA ALA A 201 14.17 -6.74 8.35
C ALA A 201 14.79 -5.39 7.91
N THR A 202 14.46 -4.92 6.70
CA THR A 202 15.01 -3.69 6.11
C THR A 202 14.04 -2.50 6.12
N GLY A 203 12.79 -2.68 6.57
CA GLY A 203 11.74 -1.66 6.43
C GLY A 203 11.26 -1.47 4.99
N GLU A 204 11.69 -2.33 4.07
CA GLU A 204 11.28 -2.42 2.67
C GLU A 204 11.18 -3.90 2.30
N TYR A 205 10.62 -4.23 1.13
CA TYR A 205 10.53 -5.65 0.71
C TYR A 205 11.14 -5.95 -0.65
N ARG A 206 11.33 -4.95 -1.53
CA ARG A 206 11.87 -5.18 -2.90
C ARG A 206 13.08 -4.36 -3.30
N LYS A 207 13.20 -3.14 -2.79
CA LYS A 207 14.21 -2.17 -3.28
C LYS A 207 15.44 -2.07 -2.37
N GLN A 208 15.26 -2.34 -1.08
CA GLN A 208 16.34 -2.32 -0.11
C GLN A 208 16.44 -3.70 0.52
N MET A 209 17.55 -4.37 0.24
CA MET A 209 17.87 -5.69 0.75
C MET A 209 19.08 -5.58 1.67
N ALA A 210 19.08 -6.39 2.74
CA ALA A 210 20.26 -6.65 3.53
C ALA A 210 21.25 -7.51 2.72
N ARG A 211 22.46 -7.66 3.24
CA ARG A 211 23.40 -8.68 2.80
C ARG A 211 23.45 -9.81 3.80
N ILE A 212 23.51 -11.01 3.26
CA ILE A 212 23.97 -12.19 3.99
C ILE A 212 25.38 -12.53 3.52
N ALA A 213 26.23 -12.98 4.44
CA ALA A 213 27.56 -13.50 4.12
C ALA A 213 27.66 -14.95 4.59
N PHE A 214 28.00 -15.84 3.66
CA PHE A 214 28.24 -17.24 3.97
C PHE A 214 29.60 -17.34 4.65
N ALA A 215 29.60 -17.85 5.87
CA ALA A 215 30.81 -17.86 6.70
C ALA A 215 31.01 -19.23 7.35
N ASP A 216 32.15 -19.84 7.07
CA ASP A 216 32.54 -21.11 7.72
C ASP A 216 33.23 -20.86 9.07
N THR A 217 33.63 -19.61 9.32
CA THR A 217 34.54 -19.25 10.41
C THR A 217 34.01 -18.17 11.34
N ALA A 218 32.92 -17.49 10.97
CA ALA A 218 32.28 -16.50 11.82
C ALA A 218 31.42 -17.20 12.89
N PRO A 219 31.30 -16.64 14.10
CA PRO A 219 30.30 -17.11 15.05
C PRO A 219 28.89 -16.87 14.50
N ALA A 220 27.95 -17.76 14.85
CA ALA A 220 26.54 -17.50 14.62
C ALA A 220 26.10 -16.32 15.50
N ILE A 221 25.38 -15.37 14.91
CA ILE A 221 24.87 -14.20 15.64
C ILE A 221 23.35 -14.30 15.72
N GLN A 222 22.82 -14.24 16.94
CA GLN A 222 21.40 -14.28 17.21
C GLN A 222 20.94 -13.00 17.89
N GLU A 223 20.12 -12.23 17.19
CA GLU A 223 19.30 -11.20 17.81
C GLU A 223 18.20 -11.86 18.63
N ARG A 224 18.23 -11.69 19.96
CA ARG A 224 17.23 -12.29 20.86
C ARG A 224 16.15 -11.27 21.23
N PHE A 225 16.56 -10.07 21.61
CA PHE A 225 15.64 -9.02 22.04
C PHE A 225 16.29 -7.63 21.89
N TRP A 226 15.47 -6.64 21.52
CA TRP A 226 15.88 -5.25 21.34
C TRP A 226 15.37 -4.31 22.45
N GLY A 227 14.85 -4.85 23.56
CA GLY A 227 14.21 -4.05 24.61
C GLY A 227 12.79 -3.61 24.22
N GLN A 228 12.38 -2.46 24.75
CA GLN A 228 11.15 -1.76 24.37
C GLN A 228 11.49 -0.39 23.75
N PRO A 229 12.02 -0.34 22.51
CA PRO A 229 12.47 0.92 21.90
C PRO A 229 11.37 1.99 21.87
N LEU A 230 10.12 1.60 21.60
CA LEU A 230 8.98 2.52 21.50
C LEU A 230 8.65 3.23 22.83
N ALA A 231 9.03 2.64 23.96
CA ALA A 231 8.88 3.18 25.30
C ALA A 231 10.13 3.92 25.80
N GLY A 232 11.16 4.10 24.97
CA GLY A 232 12.44 4.70 25.36
C GLY A 232 13.35 3.76 26.15
N LEU A 233 13.08 2.45 26.14
CA LEU A 233 13.85 1.44 26.87
C LEU A 233 14.47 0.39 25.92
N PRO A 234 15.21 0.79 24.85
CA PRO A 234 15.87 -0.19 24.02
C PRO A 234 17.00 -0.89 24.78
N ALA A 235 17.28 -2.13 24.38
CA ALA A 235 18.36 -2.94 24.92
C ALA A 235 18.97 -3.79 23.80
N LEU A 236 20.23 -4.18 23.96
CA LEU A 236 20.89 -5.19 23.14
C LEU A 236 20.85 -6.50 23.92
N ASP A 237 20.19 -7.52 23.39
CA ASP A 237 20.33 -8.91 23.84
C ASP A 237 20.73 -9.75 22.62
N LEU A 238 22.04 -9.96 22.47
CA LEU A 238 22.65 -10.63 21.33
C LEU A 238 23.46 -11.84 21.80
N ALA A 239 23.19 -13.01 21.24
CA ALA A 239 24.02 -14.19 21.47
C ALA A 239 24.99 -14.40 20.30
N MET A 240 26.25 -14.70 20.62
CA MET A 240 27.29 -15.07 19.67
C MET A 240 27.75 -16.49 19.97
N CYS A 241 27.52 -17.42 19.05
CA CYS A 241 27.83 -18.83 19.23
C CYS A 241 29.05 -19.20 18.37
N ALA A 242 30.18 -19.54 19.01
CA ALA A 242 31.35 -20.02 18.28
C ALA A 242 31.14 -21.45 17.78
N GLY A 243 31.67 -21.76 16.60
CA GLY A 243 31.58 -23.11 16.03
C GLY A 243 32.26 -24.16 16.91
N GLU A 244 31.82 -25.42 16.83
CA GLU A 244 32.27 -26.51 17.73
C GLU A 244 33.79 -26.72 17.76
N LYS A 245 34.49 -26.38 16.67
CA LYS A 245 35.92 -26.67 16.47
C LYS A 245 36.79 -25.43 16.50
N ARG A 246 36.23 -24.24 16.73
CA ARG A 246 36.96 -22.98 16.58
C ARG A 246 36.51 -21.92 17.57
N GLU A 247 37.47 -21.29 18.23
CA GLU A 247 37.22 -20.09 19.04
C GLU A 247 36.92 -18.88 18.14
N ALA A 248 36.12 -17.95 18.65
CA ALA A 248 35.82 -16.69 17.99
C ALA A 248 36.33 -15.53 18.84
N ARG A 249 36.93 -14.54 18.19
CA ARG A 249 37.32 -13.27 18.82
C ARG A 249 36.69 -12.13 18.05
N VAL A 250 35.77 -11.43 18.68
CA VAL A 250 34.88 -10.46 18.02
C VAL A 250 34.99 -9.11 18.70
N ASP A 251 35.31 -8.07 17.94
CA ASP A 251 35.15 -6.69 18.38
C ASP A 251 33.70 -6.27 18.13
N VAL A 252 32.99 -5.90 19.20
CA VAL A 252 31.60 -5.44 19.12
C VAL A 252 31.55 -3.97 19.50
N GLU A 253 30.94 -3.16 18.64
CA GLU A 253 30.72 -1.73 18.86
C GLU A 253 29.23 -1.44 18.69
N TRP A 254 28.69 -0.57 19.53
CA TRP A 254 27.32 -0.10 19.40
C TRP A 254 27.20 1.38 19.71
N ALA A 255 26.21 2.01 19.09
CA ALA A 255 25.91 3.41 19.26
C ALA A 255 24.40 3.66 19.16
N ILE A 256 23.90 4.66 19.88
CA ILE A 256 22.57 5.21 19.67
C ILE A 256 22.69 6.68 19.25
N HIS A 257 21.98 7.02 18.17
CA HIS A 257 21.98 8.34 17.56
C HIS A 257 20.60 8.98 17.69
N ASP A 258 20.56 10.26 18.03
CA ASP A 258 19.37 11.11 17.89
C ASP A 258 19.31 11.68 16.46
N GLU A 259 18.24 11.37 15.74
CA GLU A 259 18.03 11.81 14.36
C GLU A 259 17.69 13.31 14.27
N ALA A 260 17.27 13.94 15.37
CA ALA A 260 17.03 15.38 15.43
C ALA A 260 18.33 16.19 15.58
N ASP A 261 19.37 15.60 16.17
CA ASP A 261 20.68 16.22 16.36
C ASP A 261 21.83 15.27 15.97
N LEU A 262 22.00 15.08 14.67
CA LEU A 262 23.12 14.31 14.09
C LEU A 262 24.51 14.91 14.39
N SER A 263 24.58 16.10 14.99
CA SER A 263 25.84 16.72 15.42
C SER A 263 26.24 16.35 16.84
N SER A 264 25.30 15.81 17.63
CA SER A 264 25.57 15.29 18.97
C SER A 264 26.49 14.08 18.92
N THR A 265 27.37 13.95 19.94
CA THR A 265 28.20 12.75 20.09
C THR A 265 27.29 11.57 20.45
N PRO A 266 27.25 10.50 19.64
CA PRO A 266 26.41 9.36 19.96
C PRO A 266 26.85 8.70 21.27
N VAL A 267 25.88 8.22 22.05
CA VAL A 267 26.19 7.33 23.18
C VAL A 267 26.67 6.02 22.58
N SER A 268 27.95 5.73 22.73
CA SER A 268 28.60 4.58 22.11
C SER A 268 29.50 3.85 23.10
N ALA A 269 29.62 2.54 22.91
CA ALA A 269 30.51 1.67 23.67
C ALA A 269 30.94 0.49 22.79
N GLY A 270 31.96 -0.22 23.24
CA GLY A 270 32.42 -1.42 22.56
C GLY A 270 33.27 -2.29 23.46
N GLN A 271 33.41 -3.56 23.09
CA GLN A 271 34.25 -4.52 23.78
C GLN A 271 34.72 -5.61 22.82
N THR A 272 35.91 -6.16 23.10
CA THR A 272 36.39 -7.39 22.46
C THR A 272 35.93 -8.59 23.27
N LEU A 273 35.30 -9.54 22.59
CA LEU A 273 34.79 -10.77 23.18
C LEU A 273 35.64 -11.96 22.71
N GLU A 274 35.99 -12.84 23.66
CA GLU A 274 36.65 -14.11 23.41
C GLU A 274 35.67 -15.24 23.72
N ILE A 275 35.37 -16.06 22.72
CA ILE A 275 34.37 -17.12 22.78
C ILE A 275 35.07 -18.43 22.47
N ALA A 276 35.16 -19.32 23.46
CA ALA A 276 35.76 -20.63 23.27
C ALA A 276 34.96 -21.47 22.26
N ALA A 277 35.63 -22.43 21.60
CA ALA A 277 35.00 -23.33 20.65
C ALA A 277 33.77 -24.04 21.24
N GLY A 278 32.66 -24.03 20.51
CA GLY A 278 31.38 -24.60 20.92
C GLY A 278 30.74 -23.93 22.15
N GLN A 279 31.17 -22.73 22.52
CA GLN A 279 30.54 -21.92 23.57
C GLN A 279 29.81 -20.73 22.96
N SER A 280 28.89 -20.18 23.75
CA SER A 280 28.12 -18.98 23.40
C SER A 280 28.43 -17.87 24.39
N HIS A 281 28.51 -16.63 23.88
CA HIS A 281 28.60 -15.43 24.71
C HIS A 281 27.33 -14.60 24.54
N LEU A 282 26.78 -14.12 25.65
CA LEU A 282 25.59 -13.29 25.67
C LEU A 282 25.98 -11.83 25.96
N LEU A 283 25.78 -10.95 24.98
CA LEU A 283 25.92 -9.52 25.14
C LEU A 283 24.60 -8.91 25.58
N GLN A 284 24.56 -8.37 26.80
CA GLN A 284 23.41 -7.65 27.34
C GLN A 284 23.79 -6.21 27.70
N CYS A 285 23.10 -5.24 27.13
CA CYS A 285 23.33 -3.82 27.38
C CYS A 285 22.03 -3.02 27.26
N GLU A 286 21.69 -2.21 28.26
CA GLU A 286 20.56 -1.27 28.19
C GLU A 286 21.01 0.06 27.56
N LEU A 287 20.16 0.64 26.72
CA LEU A 287 20.43 1.89 25.99
C LEU A 287 19.29 2.92 26.18
N PRO A 288 18.83 3.20 27.42
CA PRO A 288 17.62 3.98 27.64
C PRO A 288 17.73 5.39 27.07
N VAL A 289 16.62 5.88 26.55
CA VAL A 289 16.48 7.21 25.96
C VAL A 289 15.36 7.95 26.68
N ALA A 290 15.71 9.07 27.31
CA ALA A 290 14.78 9.80 28.18
C ALA A 290 13.81 10.74 27.42
N THR A 291 14.11 11.07 26.17
CA THR A 291 13.39 12.09 25.40
C THR A 291 12.59 11.48 24.27
N GLU A 292 11.37 11.99 24.05
CA GLU A 292 10.62 11.72 22.83
C GLU A 292 11.41 12.18 21.60
N GLY A 293 11.34 11.42 20.52
CA GLY A 293 12.16 11.69 19.35
C GLY A 293 12.38 10.44 18.51
N GLN A 294 13.24 10.58 17.52
CA GLN A 294 13.63 9.48 16.64
C GLN A 294 15.09 9.18 16.79
N TYR A 295 15.36 7.88 16.86
CA TYR A 295 16.67 7.38 17.19
C TYR A 295 17.03 6.20 16.30
N THR A 296 18.32 5.98 16.11
CA THR A 296 18.83 4.80 15.43
C THR A 296 19.86 4.12 16.30
N ILE A 297 19.65 2.83 16.60
CA ILE A 297 20.68 1.97 17.17
C ILE A 297 21.54 1.44 16.03
N ARG A 298 22.86 1.50 16.20
CA ARG A 298 23.84 0.89 15.32
C ARG A 298 24.64 -0.13 16.09
N VAL A 299 24.80 -1.31 15.52
CA VAL A 299 25.66 -2.37 16.07
C VAL A 299 26.55 -2.87 14.95
N ALA A 300 27.85 -2.89 15.19
CA ALA A 300 28.85 -3.45 14.28
C ALA A 300 29.67 -4.50 15.01
N MET A 301 29.88 -5.64 14.36
CA MET A 301 30.76 -6.69 14.85
C MET A 301 31.81 -7.00 13.80
N ARG A 302 33.07 -7.09 14.23
CA ARG A 302 34.22 -7.36 13.36
C ARG A 302 35.06 -8.49 13.94
N ASP A 303 35.68 -9.28 13.07
CA ASP A 303 36.69 -10.25 13.50
C ASP A 303 37.90 -9.49 14.05
N ALA A 304 38.29 -9.77 15.30
CA ALA A 304 39.29 -8.96 16.00
C ALA A 304 40.72 -9.11 15.43
N ALA A 305 40.98 -10.14 14.62
CA ALA A 305 42.29 -10.37 14.01
C ALA A 305 42.40 -9.74 12.61
N THR A 306 41.33 -9.80 11.84
CA THR A 306 41.31 -9.39 10.43
C THR A 306 40.58 -8.06 10.19
N HIS A 307 39.82 -7.59 11.18
CA HIS A 307 38.87 -6.46 11.09
C HIS A 307 37.77 -6.64 10.03
N ALA A 308 37.59 -7.85 9.51
CA ALA A 308 36.54 -8.16 8.56
C ALA A 308 35.16 -7.97 9.21
N PRO A 309 34.18 -7.34 8.52
CA PRO A 309 32.83 -7.20 9.05
C PRO A 309 32.16 -8.57 9.16
N LEU A 310 31.59 -8.84 10.34
CA LEU A 310 30.83 -10.07 10.62
C LEU A 310 29.34 -9.79 10.66
N TYR A 311 28.95 -8.64 11.22
CA TYR A 311 27.56 -8.21 11.34
C TYR A 311 27.47 -6.70 11.41
N GLU A 312 26.48 -6.15 10.73
CA GLU A 312 26.16 -4.72 10.74
C GLU A 312 24.65 -4.55 10.82
N ARG A 313 24.17 -3.83 11.83
CA ARG A 313 22.74 -3.60 12.06
C ARG A 313 22.46 -2.14 12.33
N GLU A 314 21.46 -1.61 11.63
CA GLU A 314 20.78 -0.37 11.99
C GLU A 314 19.33 -0.70 12.39
N LEU A 315 18.88 -0.08 13.47
CA LEU A 315 17.54 -0.23 14.00
C LEU A 315 16.95 1.16 14.32
N PRO A 316 16.25 1.79 13.36
CA PRO A 316 15.55 3.04 13.59
C PRO A 316 14.28 2.83 14.43
N PHE A 317 13.98 3.73 15.36
CA PHE A 317 12.78 3.69 16.19
C PHE A 317 12.36 5.09 16.65
N SER A 318 11.09 5.22 17.07
CA SER A 318 10.53 6.45 17.64
C SER A 318 10.09 6.23 19.08
N VAL A 319 10.48 7.14 19.97
CA VAL A 319 9.96 7.24 21.34
C VAL A 319 8.83 8.26 21.35
N GLY A 320 7.71 7.90 22.00
CA GLY A 320 6.57 8.80 22.18
C GLY A 320 5.83 8.52 23.48
N PRO A 321 4.71 9.21 23.73
CA PRO A 321 3.98 9.09 24.98
C PRO A 321 3.42 7.65 25.16
N PRO A 322 3.40 7.11 26.39
CA PRO A 322 2.92 5.76 26.68
C PRO A 322 1.47 5.49 26.28
N VAL A 323 0.62 6.52 26.33
CA VAL A 323 -0.78 6.50 25.88
C VAL A 323 -0.93 7.54 24.78
N THR A 324 -1.42 7.11 23.61
CA THR A 324 -1.82 8.04 22.54
C THR A 324 -3.33 7.95 22.31
N LEU A 325 -3.95 9.12 22.14
CA LEU A 325 -5.39 9.26 21.88
C LEU A 325 -5.62 9.89 20.50
N ARG A 326 -6.48 9.27 19.69
CA ARG A 326 -6.93 9.82 18.41
C ARG A 326 -8.47 9.88 18.37
N PRO A 327 -9.06 11.06 18.59
CA PRO A 327 -10.51 11.21 18.60
C PRO A 327 -11.11 11.05 17.20
N PHE A 328 -12.32 10.51 17.12
CA PHE A 328 -13.09 10.40 15.89
C PHE A 328 -14.57 10.74 16.13
N TYR A 329 -15.27 11.11 15.05
CA TYR A 329 -16.71 11.35 15.08
C TYR A 329 -17.37 10.82 13.82
N VAL A 330 -18.36 9.95 13.97
CA VAL A 330 -19.12 9.37 12.86
C VAL A 330 -20.38 10.19 12.65
N LEU A 331 -20.38 11.10 11.66
CA LEU A 331 -21.51 12.01 11.39
C LEU A 331 -22.86 11.31 11.24
N LYS A 332 -22.90 10.12 10.63
CA LYS A 332 -24.14 9.36 10.36
C LYS A 332 -24.80 8.83 11.63
N THR A 333 -24.00 8.30 12.56
CA THR A 333 -24.48 7.70 13.82
C THR A 333 -24.35 8.65 15.00
N ARG A 334 -23.72 9.81 14.81
CA ARG A 334 -23.33 10.79 15.85
C ARG A 334 -22.42 10.23 16.94
N ALA A 335 -21.79 9.09 16.67
CA ALA A 335 -20.90 8.45 17.63
C ALA A 335 -19.60 9.25 17.77
N LEU A 336 -19.33 9.72 18.99
CA LEU A 336 -18.02 10.20 19.41
C LEU A 336 -17.22 9.01 19.93
N GLY A 337 -15.94 8.95 19.58
CA GLY A 337 -15.04 7.98 20.19
C GLY A 337 -13.60 8.41 20.14
N VAL A 338 -12.74 7.57 20.72
CA VAL A 338 -11.30 7.75 20.74
C VAL A 338 -10.62 6.41 20.44
N LEU A 339 -9.68 6.42 19.50
CA LEU A 339 -8.74 5.32 19.33
C LEU A 339 -7.62 5.50 20.36
N THR A 340 -7.41 4.49 21.18
CA THR A 340 -6.36 4.42 22.20
C THR A 340 -5.26 3.50 21.70
N ASP A 341 -4.01 3.94 21.86
CA ASP A 341 -2.82 3.16 21.54
C ASP A 341 -1.89 3.11 22.76
N LEU A 342 -1.62 1.88 23.23
CA LEU A 342 -0.80 1.56 24.39
C LEU A 342 0.51 0.83 24.01
N THR A 343 0.85 0.72 22.72
CA THR A 343 2.04 0.00 22.22
C THR A 343 3.38 0.60 22.68
N ARG A 344 3.33 1.78 23.31
CA ARG A 344 4.48 2.53 23.84
C ARG A 344 4.58 2.47 25.37
N MET A 345 3.77 1.64 26.01
CA MET A 345 3.85 1.43 27.44
C MET A 345 5.20 0.83 27.83
N PRO A 346 5.81 1.27 28.96
CA PRO A 346 7.02 0.65 29.50
C PRO A 346 6.74 -0.65 30.29
N LEU A 347 5.55 -1.24 30.09
CA LEU A 347 5.01 -2.43 30.75
C LEU A 347 4.10 -3.18 29.77
N ASP A 348 3.63 -4.38 30.12
CA ASP A 348 2.65 -5.10 29.29
C ASP A 348 1.23 -4.63 29.66
N PRO A 349 0.55 -3.83 28.82
CA PRO A 349 -0.75 -3.29 29.17
C PRO A 349 -1.84 -4.38 29.25
N LEU A 350 -1.66 -5.55 28.64
CA LEU A 350 -2.67 -6.61 28.65
C LEU A 350 -2.67 -7.36 29.97
N THR A 351 -1.49 -7.58 30.56
CA THR A 351 -1.37 -8.28 31.86
C THR A 351 -1.38 -7.31 33.04
N ASP A 352 -0.76 -6.15 32.88
CA ASP A 352 -0.47 -5.24 33.99
C ASP A 352 -1.55 -4.16 34.17
N CYS A 353 -2.51 -4.03 33.25
CA CYS A 353 -3.63 -3.11 33.45
C CYS A 353 -4.48 -3.53 34.64
N ARG A 354 -4.72 -2.57 35.55
CA ARG A 354 -5.76 -2.67 36.58
C ARG A 354 -7.04 -2.02 36.08
N ARG A 355 -6.93 -0.84 35.48
CA ARG A 355 -8.03 -0.12 34.83
C ARG A 355 -7.51 1.01 33.94
N ILE A 356 -8.31 1.41 32.97
CA ILE A 356 -8.16 2.63 32.20
C ILE A 356 -9.46 3.44 32.31
N GLU A 357 -9.34 4.73 32.58
CA GLU A 357 -10.46 5.64 32.82
C GLU A 357 -10.43 6.77 31.79
N TYR A 358 -11.57 7.03 31.16
CA TYR A 358 -11.75 8.08 30.17
C TYR A 358 -12.72 9.15 30.70
N ALA A 359 -12.51 10.39 30.28
CA ALA A 359 -13.43 11.50 30.51
C ALA A 359 -13.58 12.34 29.23
N VAL A 360 -14.83 12.61 28.84
CA VAL A 360 -15.17 13.59 27.81
C VAL A 360 -15.47 14.92 28.50
N ILE A 361 -14.72 15.96 28.15
CA ILE A 361 -14.73 17.26 28.81
C ILE A 361 -15.25 18.31 27.83
N VAL A 362 -16.36 18.98 28.18
CA VAL A 362 -16.93 20.07 27.38
C VAL A 362 -17.06 21.30 28.26
N GLY A 363 -16.49 22.43 27.84
CA GLY A 363 -16.53 23.66 28.62
C GLY A 363 -15.86 23.57 30.00
N GLY A 364 -14.97 22.60 30.21
CA GLY A 364 -14.30 22.36 31.50
C GLY A 364 -15.04 21.41 32.44
N GLU A 365 -16.21 20.89 32.06
CA GLU A 365 -16.97 19.92 32.84
C GLU A 365 -16.91 18.53 32.21
N ASN A 366 -16.80 17.49 33.05
CA ASN A 366 -16.89 16.09 32.60
C ASN A 366 -18.34 15.79 32.23
N VAL A 367 -18.61 15.60 30.94
CA VAL A 367 -19.93 15.26 30.41
C VAL A 367 -20.18 13.76 30.45
N GLU A 368 -19.12 12.96 30.29
CA GLU A 368 -19.17 11.50 30.39
C GLU A 368 -17.85 10.95 30.90
N THR A 369 -17.90 9.86 31.66
CA THR A 369 -16.74 9.05 32.01
C THR A 369 -16.99 7.58 31.71
N LYS A 370 -15.93 6.86 31.35
CA LYS A 370 -15.98 5.42 31.04
C LYS A 370 -14.75 4.73 31.58
N SER A 371 -14.86 3.47 31.99
CA SER A 371 -13.70 2.70 32.44
C SER A 371 -13.68 1.29 31.87
N LEU A 372 -12.48 0.77 31.63
CA LEU A 372 -12.24 -0.62 31.26
C LEU A 372 -11.27 -1.23 32.28
N GLU A 373 -11.50 -2.48 32.68
CA GLU A 373 -10.66 -3.21 33.64
C GLU A 373 -9.90 -4.39 33.01
N VAL A 374 -10.32 -4.81 31.82
CA VAL A 374 -9.72 -5.92 31.07
C VAL A 374 -9.46 -5.42 29.66
N LEU A 375 -8.24 -5.61 29.19
CA LEU A 375 -7.81 -5.29 27.85
C LEU A 375 -7.48 -6.59 27.12
N ASP A 376 -7.98 -6.74 25.91
CA ASP A 376 -7.67 -7.89 25.04
C ASP A 376 -6.72 -7.52 23.89
N ARG A 377 -6.36 -6.23 23.78
CA ARG A 377 -5.47 -5.68 22.75
C ARG A 377 -4.88 -4.34 23.21
N GLU A 378 -3.72 -4.00 22.65
CA GLU A 378 -2.97 -2.77 22.99
C GLU A 378 -3.52 -1.53 22.26
N GLN A 379 -4.23 -1.74 21.15
CA GLN A 379 -4.84 -0.69 20.33
C GLN A 379 -6.33 -0.96 20.18
N PHE A 380 -7.18 -0.04 20.62
CA PHE A 380 -8.64 -0.24 20.61
C PHE A 380 -9.41 1.09 20.55
N GLY A 381 -10.66 1.01 20.08
CA GLY A 381 -11.59 2.14 20.10
C GLY A 381 -12.45 2.16 21.36
N VAL A 382 -12.71 3.35 21.88
CA VAL A 382 -13.70 3.60 22.93
C VAL A 382 -14.73 4.58 22.40
N GLU A 383 -15.96 4.13 22.24
CA GLU A 383 -17.10 5.01 21.92
C GLU A 383 -17.75 5.52 23.21
N PHE A 384 -18.30 6.73 23.14
CA PHE A 384 -18.98 7.43 24.21
C PHE A 384 -20.46 7.60 23.86
N ASP A 385 -21.33 7.56 24.87
CA ASP A 385 -22.78 7.68 24.72
C ASP A 385 -23.25 9.15 24.55
N CYS A 386 -22.39 10.11 24.89
CA CYS A 386 -22.67 11.53 24.72
C CYS A 386 -22.71 11.93 23.25
N GLU A 387 -23.70 12.75 22.90
CA GLU A 387 -23.87 13.33 21.56
C GLU A 387 -23.61 14.84 21.59
N PRO A 388 -22.35 15.30 21.72
CA PRO A 388 -22.05 16.72 21.67
C PRO A 388 -22.50 17.31 20.33
N PRO A 389 -23.13 18.50 20.31
CA PRO A 389 -23.59 19.13 19.08
C PRO A 389 -22.46 19.33 18.06
N PRO A 390 -22.75 19.28 16.75
CA PRO A 390 -21.80 19.66 15.71
C PRO A 390 -21.17 21.04 15.95
N GLY A 391 -19.86 21.15 15.77
CA GLY A 391 -19.09 22.37 16.04
C GLY A 391 -18.58 22.52 17.47
N THR A 392 -19.04 21.68 18.41
CA THR A 392 -18.60 21.69 19.83
C THR A 392 -17.11 21.40 19.94
N GLY A 393 -16.38 22.24 20.67
CA GLY A 393 -15.03 21.95 21.12
C GLY A 393 -15.05 21.16 22.42
N LEU A 394 -14.27 20.08 22.48
CA LEU A 394 -14.18 19.18 23.63
C LEU A 394 -12.75 18.66 23.81
N ALA A 395 -12.46 18.08 24.97
CA ALA A 395 -11.27 17.29 25.21
C ALA A 395 -11.66 15.87 25.62
N ILE A 396 -10.83 14.89 25.28
CA ILE A 396 -10.94 13.52 25.77
C ILE A 396 -9.67 13.23 26.56
N ALA A 397 -9.83 12.97 27.85
CA ALA A 397 -8.75 12.59 28.75
C ALA A 397 -8.82 11.11 29.06
N CYS A 398 -7.66 10.51 29.32
CA CYS A 398 -7.47 9.11 29.64
C CYS A 398 -6.45 8.98 30.77
N ARG A 399 -6.72 8.08 31.72
CA ARG A 399 -5.79 7.66 32.77
C ARG A 399 -5.72 6.14 32.83
N PHE A 400 -4.56 5.59 32.48
CA PHE A 400 -4.23 4.18 32.68
C PHE A 400 -3.63 3.98 34.08
N VAL A 401 -4.10 2.96 34.79
CA VAL A 401 -3.61 2.57 36.12
C VAL A 401 -3.17 1.10 36.05
N ALA A 402 -1.89 0.88 36.33
CA ALA A 402 -1.29 -0.44 36.39
C ALA A 402 -1.57 -1.14 37.73
N ARG A 403 -1.37 -2.47 37.76
CA ARG A 403 -1.53 -3.30 38.98
C ARG A 403 -0.50 -2.99 40.06
N ASP A 404 0.69 -2.56 39.67
CA ASP A 404 1.76 -2.11 40.57
C ASP A 404 1.55 -0.68 41.11
N GLY A 405 0.56 0.03 40.58
CA GLY A 405 0.20 1.39 40.96
C GLY A 405 0.80 2.49 40.07
N ALA A 406 1.57 2.16 39.01
CA ALA A 406 1.99 3.14 38.02
C ALA A 406 0.77 3.76 37.30
N GLU A 407 0.81 5.07 37.05
CA GLU A 407 -0.25 5.79 36.35
C GLU A 407 0.32 6.51 35.11
N PHE A 408 -0.41 6.43 33.99
CA PHE A 408 -0.09 7.12 32.74
C PHE A 408 -1.31 7.89 32.25
N GLU A 409 -1.13 9.15 31.91
CA GLU A 409 -2.22 10.04 31.49
C GLU A 409 -2.01 10.56 30.07
N ALA A 410 -3.11 10.75 29.34
CA ALA A 410 -3.12 11.42 28.05
C ALA A 410 -4.38 12.26 27.89
N GLN A 411 -4.28 13.34 27.13
CA GLN A 411 -5.42 14.16 26.75
C GLN A 411 -5.28 14.61 25.30
N CYS A 412 -6.38 14.61 24.56
CA CYS A 412 -6.45 15.20 23.23
C CYS A 412 -7.63 16.17 23.12
N ASP A 413 -7.42 17.29 22.42
CA ASP A 413 -8.49 18.21 22.06
C ASP A 413 -9.15 17.78 20.74
N TYR A 414 -10.45 18.01 20.63
CA TYR A 414 -11.23 17.69 19.44
C TYR A 414 -12.33 18.72 19.19
N ARG A 415 -12.70 18.87 17.91
CA ARG A 415 -13.87 19.66 17.52
C ARG A 415 -14.80 18.77 16.71
N VAL A 416 -16.02 18.59 17.21
CA VAL A 416 -17.05 17.86 16.47
C VAL A 416 -17.25 18.54 15.12
N PRO A 417 -17.13 17.81 14.00
CA PRO A 417 -17.28 18.42 12.68
C PRO A 417 -18.70 18.99 12.51
N PRO A 418 -18.87 20.14 11.82
CA PRO A 418 -20.20 20.62 11.46
C PRO A 418 -20.87 19.62 10.53
N VAL A 419 -22.21 19.55 10.58
CA VAL A 419 -22.97 18.77 9.60
C VAL A 419 -22.87 19.47 8.25
N PRO A 420 -22.34 18.81 7.20
CA PRO A 420 -22.31 19.41 5.86
C PRO A 420 -23.73 19.74 5.40
N VAL A 421 -23.91 20.86 4.69
CA VAL A 421 -25.21 21.30 4.17
C VAL A 421 -25.89 20.26 3.26
N TRP A 422 -25.10 19.35 2.69
CA TRP A 422 -25.55 18.29 1.80
C TRP A 422 -25.79 16.93 2.49
N ALA A 423 -25.61 16.81 3.81
CA ALA A 423 -25.71 15.52 4.52
C ALA A 423 -27.16 14.98 4.71
N GLY A 424 -28.15 15.56 4.02
CA GLY A 424 -29.54 15.12 3.97
C GLY A 424 -30.03 14.95 2.53
N ALA A 425 -31.35 14.93 2.31
CA ALA A 425 -31.93 15.03 0.96
C ALA A 425 -31.68 16.46 0.42
N TYR A 426 -30.47 16.65 -0.11
CA TYR A 426 -30.03 17.91 -0.68
C TYR A 426 -30.11 17.77 -2.20
N GLU A 427 -31.12 18.41 -2.78
CA GLU A 427 -31.16 18.71 -4.21
C GLU A 427 -30.47 20.07 -4.38
N PRO A 428 -29.17 20.10 -4.76
CA PRO A 428 -28.52 21.37 -5.06
C PRO A 428 -29.30 22.08 -6.17
N PRO A 429 -29.56 23.39 -6.04
CA PRO A 429 -30.09 24.18 -7.14
C PRO A 429 -29.19 24.04 -8.39
N GLU A 430 -29.77 24.17 -9.59
CA GLU A 430 -29.00 24.11 -10.85
C GLU A 430 -27.90 25.19 -10.95
N GLU A 431 -27.95 26.23 -10.12
CA GLU A 431 -26.92 27.26 -10.03
C GLU A 431 -25.80 26.96 -9.02
N PHE A 432 -25.94 25.89 -8.22
CA PHE A 432 -24.95 25.55 -7.22
C PHE A 432 -23.72 24.91 -7.86
N VAL A 433 -22.58 25.57 -7.67
CA VAL A 433 -21.26 25.05 -8.01
C VAL A 433 -20.50 24.85 -6.71
N PRO A 434 -20.13 23.62 -6.33
CA PRO A 434 -19.38 23.39 -5.11
C PRO A 434 -17.98 24.02 -5.23
N TRP A 435 -17.44 24.47 -4.09
CA TRP A 435 -16.00 24.75 -4.02
C TRP A 435 -15.24 23.42 -4.16
N PRO A 436 -14.12 23.33 -4.89
CA PRO A 436 -13.29 24.42 -5.45
C PRO A 436 -13.55 24.75 -6.93
N TRP A 437 -14.67 24.34 -7.51
CA TRP A 437 -14.92 24.52 -8.95
C TRP A 437 -15.41 25.94 -9.29
N SER A 438 -15.14 26.36 -10.52
CA SER A 438 -15.69 27.58 -11.11
C SER A 438 -16.95 27.23 -11.90
N ALA A 439 -17.83 28.22 -12.07
CA ALA A 439 -18.99 28.08 -12.94
C ALA A 439 -18.57 27.69 -14.36
N VAL A 440 -19.48 26.98 -15.05
CA VAL A 440 -19.35 26.68 -16.47
C VAL A 440 -19.57 27.96 -17.28
N GLU A 441 -18.67 28.24 -18.21
CA GLU A 441 -18.72 29.39 -19.11
C GLU A 441 -18.72 28.93 -20.58
N LEU A 442 -19.52 29.59 -21.41
CA LEU A 442 -19.62 29.31 -22.85
C LEU A 442 -18.99 30.43 -23.67
N ASP A 443 -18.24 30.07 -24.70
CA ASP A 443 -17.82 30.98 -25.76
C ASP A 443 -18.56 30.65 -27.06
N ASP A 444 -19.47 31.56 -27.45
CA ASP A 444 -20.50 31.38 -28.46
C ASP A 444 -19.97 31.17 -29.89
N ASN A 445 -18.75 31.62 -30.21
CA ASN A 445 -18.29 31.62 -31.60
C ASN A 445 -17.94 30.21 -32.13
N VAL A 446 -17.74 29.22 -31.25
CA VAL A 446 -17.20 27.90 -31.63
C VAL A 446 -17.80 26.73 -30.82
N GLY A 447 -18.78 26.99 -29.94
CA GLY A 447 -19.33 25.99 -29.02
C GLY A 447 -18.27 25.48 -28.05
N THR A 448 -17.53 26.40 -27.42
CA THR A 448 -16.50 26.06 -26.43
C THR A 448 -17.09 26.13 -25.03
N VAL A 449 -16.91 25.06 -24.25
CA VAL A 449 -17.31 24.99 -22.85
C VAL A 449 -16.07 25.05 -21.96
N ASN A 450 -16.03 26.05 -21.07
CA ASN A 450 -14.97 26.22 -20.08
C ASN A 450 -15.51 25.86 -18.69
N CYS A 451 -14.72 25.14 -17.92
CA CYS A 451 -14.93 24.98 -16.49
C CYS A 451 -13.56 25.07 -15.80
N TRP A 452 -13.51 24.87 -14.47
CA TRP A 452 -12.27 25.06 -13.71
C TRP A 452 -11.09 24.31 -14.35
N ASN A 453 -10.05 24.96 -14.87
CA ASN A 453 -8.87 24.28 -15.43
C ASN A 453 -9.14 23.35 -16.66
N ARG A 454 -10.33 23.39 -17.30
CA ARG A 454 -10.63 22.57 -18.49
C ARG A 454 -11.39 23.35 -19.55
N THR A 455 -11.08 23.04 -20.80
CA THR A 455 -11.76 23.61 -21.99
C THR A 455 -12.11 22.50 -22.97
N TYR A 456 -13.38 22.42 -23.36
CA TYR A 456 -13.90 21.50 -24.37
C TYR A 456 -14.39 22.31 -25.57
N ALA A 457 -13.68 22.23 -26.70
CA ALA A 457 -14.02 22.97 -27.91
C ALA A 457 -14.61 22.05 -28.98
N PHE A 458 -15.87 22.26 -29.38
CA PHE A 458 -16.57 21.34 -30.28
C PHE A 458 -16.43 21.69 -31.79
N GLY A 459 -16.05 22.92 -32.15
CA GLY A 459 -15.83 23.29 -33.56
C GLY A 459 -17.07 23.03 -34.44
N ASN A 460 -16.84 22.55 -35.68
CA ASN A 460 -17.91 22.13 -36.60
C ASN A 460 -18.22 20.62 -36.56
N GLN A 461 -17.60 19.87 -35.64
CA GLN A 461 -17.76 18.41 -35.53
C GLN A 461 -18.75 18.04 -34.43
N PRO A 462 -19.46 16.90 -34.50
CA PRO A 462 -20.43 16.50 -33.48
C PRO A 462 -19.83 16.26 -32.09
N LEU A 463 -18.52 15.99 -32.01
CA LEU A 463 -17.77 15.72 -30.78
C LEU A 463 -16.64 16.76 -30.58
N PRO A 464 -16.02 16.83 -29.38
CA PRO A 464 -14.91 17.75 -29.13
C PRO A 464 -13.78 17.63 -30.15
N SER A 465 -13.39 18.78 -30.68
CA SER A 465 -12.23 18.96 -31.56
C SER A 465 -10.93 19.23 -30.81
N SER A 466 -11.03 19.70 -29.56
CA SER A 466 -9.92 19.97 -28.65
C SER A 466 -10.40 19.79 -27.20
N VAL A 467 -9.53 19.22 -26.36
CA VAL A 467 -9.75 19.11 -24.91
C VAL A 467 -8.47 19.52 -24.20
N ARG A 468 -8.54 20.60 -23.43
CA ARG A 468 -7.41 21.10 -22.66
C ARG A 468 -7.62 20.89 -21.16
N ALA A 469 -6.55 20.47 -20.48
CA ALA A 469 -6.44 20.46 -19.03
C ALA A 469 -5.28 21.39 -18.63
N GLY A 470 -5.60 22.52 -18.01
CA GLY A 470 -4.68 23.63 -17.85
C GLY A 470 -4.14 24.10 -19.20
N GLU A 471 -2.82 24.12 -19.34
CA GLU A 471 -2.18 24.54 -20.59
C GLU A 471 -2.07 23.40 -21.63
N ARG A 472 -2.23 22.13 -21.20
CA ARG A 472 -1.98 20.94 -22.04
C ARG A 472 -3.18 20.62 -22.94
N GLU A 473 -2.92 20.46 -24.22
CA GLU A 473 -3.87 19.85 -25.17
C GLU A 473 -3.74 18.33 -25.07
N LEU A 474 -4.83 17.66 -24.71
CA LEU A 474 -4.84 16.21 -24.50
C LEU A 474 -5.09 15.45 -25.81
N LEU A 475 -5.84 16.04 -26.74
CA LEU A 475 -6.18 15.38 -27.99
C LEU A 475 -5.07 15.53 -29.05
N GLY A 476 -4.74 14.43 -29.71
CA GLY A 476 -3.89 14.39 -30.91
C GLY A 476 -4.64 14.79 -32.18
N GLY A 477 -5.96 14.96 -32.10
CA GLY A 477 -6.86 15.39 -33.17
C GLY A 477 -8.33 15.36 -32.70
N PRO A 478 -9.31 15.74 -33.53
CA PRO A 478 -10.71 15.72 -33.13
C PRO A 478 -11.18 14.32 -32.70
N MET A 479 -12.04 14.25 -31.69
CA MET A 479 -12.82 13.03 -31.43
C MET A 479 -13.71 12.75 -32.64
N THR A 480 -13.85 11.47 -33.01
CA THR A 480 -14.60 11.09 -34.21
C THR A 480 -15.68 10.07 -33.90
N LEU A 481 -16.84 10.23 -34.54
CA LEU A 481 -17.89 9.23 -34.62
C LEU A 481 -17.86 8.63 -36.03
N ARG A 482 -17.27 7.45 -36.17
CA ARG A 482 -17.27 6.69 -37.42
C ARG A 482 -18.53 5.84 -37.48
N VAL A 483 -19.23 5.94 -38.60
CA VAL A 483 -20.39 5.10 -38.91
C VAL A 483 -20.21 4.54 -40.31
N ARG A 484 -20.40 3.22 -40.46
CA ARG A 484 -20.46 2.56 -41.76
C ARG A 484 -21.86 2.02 -42.00
N ALA A 485 -22.52 2.50 -43.05
CA ALA A 485 -23.88 2.15 -43.40
C ALA A 485 -24.00 1.75 -44.87
N ASP A 486 -24.83 0.76 -45.17
CA ASP A 486 -25.08 0.19 -46.50
C ASP A 486 -23.77 -0.07 -47.30
N GLY A 487 -22.71 -0.48 -46.58
CA GLY A 487 -21.41 -0.86 -47.15
C GLY A 487 -20.39 0.27 -47.31
N ALA A 488 -20.71 1.53 -46.98
CA ALA A 488 -19.83 2.69 -47.13
C ALA A 488 -19.72 3.55 -45.85
N ASP A 489 -18.64 4.31 -45.73
CA ASP A 489 -18.45 5.25 -44.62
C ASP A 489 -19.43 6.42 -44.75
N VAL A 490 -20.14 6.71 -43.67
CA VAL A 490 -21.10 7.81 -43.59
C VAL A 490 -20.35 9.13 -43.47
N ARG A 491 -20.72 10.09 -44.31
CA ARG A 491 -20.23 11.47 -44.25
C ARG A 491 -21.42 12.39 -44.00
N TRP A 492 -21.49 12.95 -42.80
CA TRP A 492 -22.52 13.89 -42.42
C TRP A 492 -22.38 15.20 -43.19
N ALA A 493 -23.48 15.70 -43.78
CA ALA A 493 -23.54 17.10 -44.18
C ALA A 493 -23.38 17.98 -42.93
N SER A 494 -22.67 19.10 -43.05
CA SER A 494 -22.48 20.06 -41.96
C SER A 494 -23.85 20.55 -41.46
N GLY A 495 -24.22 20.16 -40.24
CA GLY A 495 -25.46 20.59 -39.58
C GLY A 495 -25.29 21.87 -38.76
N THR A 496 -26.36 22.29 -38.11
CA THR A 496 -26.37 23.45 -37.20
C THR A 496 -25.77 23.07 -35.84
N VAL A 497 -25.02 24.00 -35.25
CA VAL A 497 -24.61 23.92 -33.85
C VAL A 497 -25.65 24.70 -33.05
N ASP A 498 -26.39 24.00 -32.22
CA ASP A 498 -27.35 24.62 -31.30
C ASP A 498 -26.81 24.44 -29.87
N ILE A 499 -26.45 25.55 -29.23
CA ILE A 499 -26.19 25.56 -27.79
C ILE A 499 -27.56 25.63 -27.12
N VAL A 500 -27.98 24.54 -26.47
CA VAL A 500 -29.38 24.36 -26.07
C VAL A 500 -29.62 24.76 -24.62
N ARG A 501 -28.59 24.76 -23.76
CA ARG A 501 -28.75 25.04 -22.33
C ARG A 501 -27.43 25.45 -21.66
N ALA A 502 -27.48 26.45 -20.77
CA ALA A 502 -26.35 26.90 -19.96
C ALA A 502 -26.81 27.27 -18.55
N SER A 503 -26.16 26.72 -17.54
CA SER A 503 -26.26 27.10 -16.13
C SER A 503 -24.86 27.18 -15.52
N PRO A 504 -24.69 27.75 -14.31
CA PRO A 504 -23.41 27.71 -13.61
C PRO A 504 -22.88 26.28 -13.39
N SER A 505 -23.75 25.27 -13.26
CA SER A 505 -23.35 23.88 -13.00
C SER A 505 -23.08 23.06 -14.26
N ALA A 506 -23.67 23.40 -15.41
CA ALA A 506 -23.51 22.63 -16.64
C ALA A 506 -23.86 23.40 -17.91
N ALA A 507 -23.34 22.96 -19.05
CA ALA A 507 -23.76 23.42 -20.37
C ALA A 507 -24.00 22.24 -21.32
N THR A 508 -25.05 22.32 -22.15
CA THR A 508 -25.41 21.30 -23.14
C THR A 508 -25.24 21.83 -24.55
N VAL A 509 -24.41 21.13 -25.33
CA VAL A 509 -24.18 21.36 -26.76
C VAL A 509 -24.91 20.27 -27.54
N VAL A 510 -25.79 20.66 -28.47
CA VAL A 510 -26.49 19.71 -29.35
C VAL A 510 -26.07 19.94 -30.79
N LYS A 511 -25.75 18.85 -31.48
CA LYS A 511 -25.35 18.86 -32.88
C LYS A 511 -26.13 17.82 -33.65
N THR A 512 -26.61 18.21 -34.82
CA THR A 512 -27.34 17.34 -35.72
C THR A 512 -26.59 17.19 -37.04
N GLY A 513 -26.83 16.10 -37.76
CA GLY A 513 -26.30 15.89 -39.10
C GLY A 513 -27.14 14.89 -39.87
N SER A 514 -27.13 14.99 -41.19
CA SER A 514 -27.87 14.09 -42.07
C SER A 514 -26.94 13.50 -43.14
N ALA A 515 -27.13 12.23 -43.47
CA ALA A 515 -26.41 11.53 -44.51
C ALA A 515 -27.27 10.43 -45.14
N GLY A 516 -27.82 10.70 -46.33
CA GLY A 516 -28.70 9.76 -47.02
C GLY A 516 -29.97 9.48 -46.21
N ASP A 517 -30.17 8.22 -45.84
CA ASP A 517 -31.33 7.75 -45.07
C ASP A 517 -31.07 7.69 -43.55
N LEU A 518 -30.03 8.37 -43.07
CA LEU A 518 -29.64 8.36 -41.66
C LEU A 518 -29.40 9.78 -41.16
N ASP A 519 -30.00 10.12 -40.02
CA ASP A 519 -29.67 11.31 -39.24
C ASP A 519 -28.87 10.94 -38.00
N VAL A 520 -28.04 11.87 -37.52
CA VAL A 520 -27.36 11.79 -36.23
C VAL A 520 -27.74 13.00 -35.38
N THR A 521 -28.00 12.75 -34.10
CA THR A 521 -28.04 13.78 -33.05
C THR A 521 -27.02 13.42 -31.98
N VAL A 522 -26.15 14.37 -31.64
CA VAL A 522 -25.18 14.26 -30.56
C VAL A 522 -25.44 15.37 -29.56
N GLU A 523 -25.78 14.99 -28.34
CA GLU A 523 -26.02 15.88 -27.21
C GLU A 523 -24.90 15.65 -26.19
N THR A 524 -24.11 16.68 -25.90
CA THR A 524 -23.05 16.62 -24.89
C THR A 524 -23.31 17.64 -23.78
N THR A 525 -23.51 17.17 -22.56
CA THR A 525 -23.62 17.99 -21.36
C THR A 525 -22.29 17.96 -20.61
N VAL A 526 -21.66 19.11 -20.41
CA VAL A 526 -20.42 19.27 -19.64
C VAL A 526 -20.75 19.95 -18.31
N GLU A 527 -20.37 19.32 -17.20
CA GLU A 527 -20.58 19.82 -15.83
C GLU A 527 -19.38 20.63 -15.31
N TYR A 528 -19.57 21.32 -14.18
CA TYR A 528 -18.57 22.20 -13.55
C TYR A 528 -17.25 21.50 -13.19
N ASP A 529 -17.28 20.20 -12.94
CA ASP A 529 -16.10 19.37 -12.64
C ASP A 529 -15.43 18.82 -13.91
N GLY A 530 -15.98 19.16 -15.08
CA GLY A 530 -15.54 18.73 -16.39
C GLY A 530 -16.04 17.35 -16.82
N TYR A 531 -16.91 16.69 -16.06
CA TYR A 531 -17.58 15.48 -16.54
C TYR A 531 -18.44 15.82 -17.76
N ALA A 532 -18.25 15.09 -18.86
CA ALA A 532 -19.01 15.27 -20.10
C ALA A 532 -19.83 14.01 -20.40
N ARG A 533 -21.15 14.14 -20.29
CA ARG A 533 -22.11 13.10 -20.69
C ARG A 533 -22.50 13.31 -22.15
N CYS A 534 -22.25 12.32 -23.00
CA CYS A 534 -22.49 12.38 -24.44
C CYS A 534 -23.52 11.32 -24.86
N ARG A 535 -24.68 11.78 -25.33
CA ARG A 535 -25.75 10.95 -25.87
C ARG A 535 -25.77 11.05 -27.39
N ILE A 536 -25.75 9.89 -28.05
CA ILE A 536 -25.73 9.79 -29.50
C ILE A 536 -26.96 9.02 -29.96
N GLN A 537 -27.66 9.56 -30.95
CA GLN A 537 -28.81 8.92 -31.59
C GLN A 537 -28.62 8.88 -33.09
N LEU A 538 -28.71 7.69 -33.68
CA LEU A 538 -28.77 7.47 -35.12
C LEU A 538 -30.22 7.16 -35.53
N THR A 539 -30.83 8.00 -36.37
CA THR A 539 -32.26 7.90 -36.74
C THR A 539 -32.40 7.49 -38.20
N PRO A 540 -32.86 6.26 -38.48
CA PRO A 540 -33.06 5.79 -39.86
C PRO A 540 -34.36 6.33 -40.45
N HIS A 541 -34.33 6.84 -41.69
CA HIS A 541 -35.53 7.25 -42.46
C HIS A 541 -36.23 6.06 -43.14
N ARG A 542 -35.47 4.99 -43.37
CA ARG A 542 -35.91 3.65 -43.80
C ARG A 542 -35.01 2.62 -43.11
N PRO A 543 -35.30 1.30 -43.16
CA PRO A 543 -34.34 0.31 -42.72
C PRO A 543 -32.97 0.50 -43.41
N VAL A 544 -31.91 0.68 -42.61
CA VAL A 544 -30.52 0.88 -43.03
C VAL A 544 -29.64 -0.19 -42.38
N GLY A 545 -28.74 -0.80 -43.15
CA GLY A 545 -27.76 -1.74 -42.61
C GLY A 545 -26.56 -0.98 -42.06
N VAL A 546 -26.31 -1.05 -40.76
CA VAL A 546 -25.14 -0.43 -40.10
C VAL A 546 -24.17 -1.53 -39.70
N SER A 547 -22.93 -1.43 -40.15
CA SER A 547 -21.90 -2.45 -39.90
C SER A 547 -20.81 -2.01 -38.93
N ASP A 548 -20.70 -0.72 -38.67
CA ASP A 548 -19.74 -0.20 -37.70
C ASP A 548 -20.26 1.12 -37.12
N VAL A 549 -20.18 1.25 -35.80
CA VAL A 549 -20.34 2.51 -35.07
C VAL A 549 -19.20 2.54 -34.06
N ARG A 550 -18.26 3.47 -34.25
CA ARG A 550 -17.08 3.60 -33.38
C ARG A 550 -16.84 5.06 -33.04
N LEU A 551 -16.71 5.33 -31.75
CA LEU A 551 -16.26 6.61 -31.24
C LEU A 551 -14.78 6.49 -30.87
N GLU A 552 -13.95 7.40 -31.40
CA GLU A 552 -12.50 7.40 -31.20
C GLU A 552 -12.04 8.71 -30.56
N MET A 553 -11.17 8.59 -29.56
CA MET A 553 -10.56 9.65 -28.78
C MET A 553 -9.04 9.58 -28.94
N PRO A 554 -8.46 10.29 -29.93
CA PRO A 554 -7.03 10.25 -30.14
C PRO A 554 -6.33 11.10 -29.06
N LEU A 555 -5.63 10.45 -28.14
CA LEU A 555 -4.85 11.08 -27.07
C LEU A 555 -3.37 11.18 -27.47
N ARG A 556 -2.75 12.33 -27.18
CA ARG A 556 -1.34 12.56 -27.50
C ARG A 556 -0.43 11.67 -26.66
N GLU A 557 0.46 10.93 -27.31
CA GLU A 557 1.40 10.05 -26.63
C GLU A 557 2.27 10.73 -25.57
N GLU A 558 2.65 11.98 -25.77
CA GLU A 558 3.53 12.73 -24.87
C GLU A 558 2.97 12.88 -23.43
N TRP A 559 1.64 12.71 -23.25
CA TRP A 559 0.97 12.79 -21.94
C TRP A 559 0.59 11.43 -21.36
N ILE A 560 0.90 10.32 -22.03
CA ILE A 560 0.40 9.00 -21.66
C ILE A 560 1.54 8.12 -21.18
N ARG A 561 1.62 7.95 -19.86
CA ARG A 561 2.56 7.03 -19.19
C ARG A 561 1.83 5.84 -18.57
N PHE A 562 0.64 6.08 -18.04
CA PHE A 562 -0.11 5.16 -17.21
C PHE A 562 -1.52 4.94 -17.73
N PHE A 563 -2.08 3.78 -17.39
CA PHE A 563 -3.50 3.50 -17.52
C PHE A 563 -4.12 3.14 -16.17
N HIS A 564 -5.43 3.35 -16.05
CA HIS A 564 -6.26 2.85 -14.96
C HIS A 564 -7.64 2.39 -15.49
N VAL A 565 -8.24 1.36 -14.90
CA VAL A 565 -9.57 0.82 -15.25
C VAL A 565 -10.48 0.72 -14.03
N ASP A 566 -11.80 0.56 -14.21
CA ASP A 566 -12.67 0.22 -13.08
C ASP A 566 -12.39 -1.19 -12.55
N GLY A 567 -12.76 -1.43 -11.29
CA GLY A 567 -12.60 -2.74 -10.70
C GLY A 567 -12.89 -2.78 -9.21
N SER A 568 -12.63 -3.92 -8.60
CA SER A 568 -12.92 -4.13 -7.19
C SER A 568 -11.80 -3.61 -6.30
N TRP A 569 -12.21 -3.26 -5.08
CA TRP A 569 -11.33 -2.81 -4.02
C TRP A 569 -10.21 -3.84 -3.74
N GLY A 570 -8.97 -3.51 -4.12
CA GLY A 570 -7.76 -4.35 -3.94
C GLY A 570 -7.16 -4.92 -5.23
N ASP A 571 -7.79 -4.69 -6.38
CA ASP A 571 -7.26 -5.10 -7.68
C ASP A 571 -6.10 -4.17 -8.12
N LYS A 572 -5.11 -4.70 -8.84
CA LYS A 572 -4.09 -3.87 -9.52
C LYS A 572 -4.68 -3.34 -10.82
N LEU A 573 -5.49 -2.29 -10.70
CA LEU A 573 -6.27 -1.71 -11.80
C LEU A 573 -5.51 -0.65 -12.61
N PHE A 574 -4.18 -0.60 -12.49
CA PHE A 574 -3.33 0.41 -13.12
C PHE A 574 -1.96 -0.16 -13.51
N GLY A 575 -1.29 0.50 -14.46
CA GLY A 575 0.04 0.12 -14.92
C GLY A 575 0.62 1.11 -15.93
N ALA A 576 1.87 0.86 -16.36
CA ALA A 576 2.46 1.60 -17.46
C ALA A 576 1.88 1.13 -18.80
N VAL A 577 1.57 2.05 -19.72
CA VAL A 577 0.95 1.69 -21.02
C VAL A 577 1.87 0.87 -21.94
N GLU A 578 3.18 1.01 -21.77
CA GLU A 578 4.19 0.24 -22.52
C GLU A 578 4.21 -1.22 -22.09
N GLU A 579 3.90 -1.50 -20.83
CA GLU A 579 3.87 -2.83 -20.24
C GLU A 579 2.47 -3.46 -20.25
N ARG A 580 1.48 -2.83 -20.91
CA ARG A 580 0.06 -3.22 -20.84
C ARG A 580 -0.21 -4.72 -21.10
N GLU A 581 0.59 -5.36 -21.95
CA GLU A 581 0.47 -6.79 -22.26
C GLU A 581 0.81 -7.71 -21.07
N ALA A 582 1.55 -7.21 -20.09
CA ALA A 582 1.90 -7.92 -18.86
C ALA A 582 0.82 -7.82 -17.77
N PHE A 583 -0.31 -7.14 -18.02
CA PHE A 583 -1.35 -6.91 -17.03
C PHE A 583 -2.62 -7.72 -17.35
N PRO A 584 -2.90 -8.80 -16.59
CA PRO A 584 -4.10 -9.63 -16.79
C PRO A 584 -5.42 -8.85 -16.65
N VAL A 585 -5.41 -7.71 -15.96
CA VAL A 585 -6.60 -6.87 -15.79
C VAL A 585 -7.16 -6.39 -17.12
N LEU A 586 -6.34 -6.23 -18.16
CA LEU A 586 -6.80 -5.80 -19.49
C LEU A 586 -7.37 -6.96 -20.35
N GLU A 587 -7.31 -8.20 -19.87
CA GLU A 587 -7.90 -9.36 -20.55
C GLU A 587 -9.43 -9.40 -20.41
N THR A 588 -9.98 -8.71 -19.42
CA THR A 588 -11.43 -8.56 -19.21
C THR A 588 -11.90 -7.19 -19.66
N GLU A 589 -13.13 -7.12 -20.17
CA GLU A 589 -13.75 -5.86 -20.56
C GLU A 589 -14.19 -5.06 -19.32
N HIS A 590 -13.87 -3.76 -19.33
CA HIS A 590 -14.12 -2.80 -18.26
C HIS A 590 -15.07 -1.71 -18.74
N HIS A 591 -15.74 -1.01 -17.82
CA HIS A 591 -16.69 0.04 -18.16
C HIS A 591 -16.07 1.44 -18.14
N TYR A 592 -14.86 1.57 -17.61
CA TYR A 592 -14.11 2.80 -17.44
C TYR A 592 -12.64 2.57 -17.81
N TYR A 593 -12.08 3.51 -18.55
CA TYR A 593 -10.65 3.58 -18.80
C TYR A 593 -10.16 5.00 -18.58
N TRP A 594 -8.96 5.13 -18.03
CA TRP A 594 -8.21 6.37 -17.91
C TRP A 594 -6.81 6.17 -18.44
N LEU A 595 -6.31 7.15 -19.19
CA LEU A 595 -4.92 7.23 -19.63
C LEU A 595 -4.34 8.60 -19.28
N GLY A 596 -3.10 8.64 -18.79
CA GLY A 596 -2.46 9.89 -18.40
C GLY A 596 -1.06 9.74 -17.82
N ASP A 597 -0.62 10.79 -17.15
CA ASP A 597 0.63 10.88 -16.40
C ASP A 597 0.37 11.36 -14.96
N ASP A 598 1.42 11.80 -14.28
CA ASP A 598 1.36 12.26 -12.89
C ASP A 598 0.52 13.55 -12.72
N ASP A 599 0.33 14.32 -13.80
CA ASP A 599 -0.27 15.66 -13.74
C ASP A 599 -1.66 15.71 -14.38
N THR A 600 -1.86 14.98 -15.48
CA THR A 600 -3.02 15.09 -16.36
C THR A 600 -3.42 13.76 -16.95
N GLY A 601 -4.66 13.68 -17.42
CA GLY A 601 -5.14 12.46 -18.09
C GLY A 601 -6.53 12.65 -18.66
N PHE A 602 -7.04 11.58 -19.25
CA PHE A 602 -8.35 11.55 -19.87
C PHE A 602 -8.99 10.20 -19.61
N CYS A 603 -10.22 10.21 -19.09
CA CYS A 603 -11.03 9.01 -18.96
C CYS A 603 -12.26 9.03 -19.85
N TRP A 604 -12.74 7.83 -20.16
CA TRP A 604 -14.01 7.59 -20.82
C TRP A 604 -14.66 6.35 -20.25
N LEU A 605 -15.99 6.33 -20.28
CA LEU A 605 -16.78 5.27 -19.67
C LEU A 605 -18.11 5.05 -20.37
N ALA A 606 -18.71 3.90 -20.13
CA ALA A 606 -20.07 3.58 -20.53
C ALA A 606 -20.80 2.89 -19.37
N GLU A 607 -21.96 3.39 -18.98
CA GLU A 607 -22.74 2.85 -17.86
C GLU A 607 -23.22 1.41 -18.13
N GLY A 608 -23.44 1.06 -19.40
CA GLY A 608 -23.77 -0.30 -19.80
C GLY A 608 -23.57 -0.56 -21.29
N PHE A 609 -23.52 -1.85 -21.63
CA PHE A 609 -23.31 -2.36 -22.99
C PHE A 609 -24.56 -3.01 -23.59
N ALA A 610 -25.74 -2.76 -23.00
CA ALA A 610 -26.97 -3.39 -23.44
C ALA A 610 -27.16 -3.13 -24.95
N GLU A 611 -27.40 -4.21 -25.70
CA GLU A 611 -27.62 -4.21 -27.15
C GLU A 611 -26.37 -3.91 -28.02
N TRP A 612 -25.17 -3.73 -27.42
CA TRP A 612 -23.93 -3.49 -28.18
C TRP A 612 -23.32 -4.79 -28.73
N GLN A 613 -22.97 -4.76 -30.01
CA GLN A 613 -22.46 -5.89 -30.79
C GLN A 613 -21.14 -5.50 -31.46
N PRO A 614 -20.00 -5.46 -30.73
CA PRO A 614 -18.71 -4.98 -31.26
C PRO A 614 -18.09 -5.93 -32.31
N GLY A 615 -18.60 -7.16 -32.37
CA GLY A 615 -18.14 -8.24 -33.23
C GLY A 615 -17.16 -9.19 -32.58
N ALA A 616 -17.04 -10.38 -33.15
CA ALA A 616 -16.17 -11.44 -32.62
C ALA A 616 -14.71 -10.97 -32.39
N GLY A 617 -14.23 -11.14 -31.15
CA GLY A 617 -12.85 -10.82 -30.77
C GLY A 617 -12.54 -9.33 -30.68
N GLN A 618 -13.55 -8.47 -30.55
CA GLN A 618 -13.40 -7.01 -30.45
C GLN A 618 -14.03 -6.52 -29.15
N GLY A 619 -13.32 -5.65 -28.43
CA GLY A 619 -13.85 -4.99 -27.24
C GLY A 619 -14.86 -3.89 -27.60
N ARG A 620 -15.82 -3.66 -26.71
CA ARG A 620 -16.81 -2.57 -26.77
C ARG A 620 -16.23 -1.23 -26.36
N ILE A 621 -15.19 -1.27 -25.55
CA ILE A 621 -14.49 -0.11 -25.01
C ILE A 621 -13.06 -0.55 -24.73
N GLY A 622 -12.12 0.38 -24.86
CA GLY A 622 -10.72 0.11 -24.59
C GLY A 622 -9.83 1.15 -25.22
N PHE A 623 -8.55 0.85 -25.33
CA PHE A 623 -7.58 1.72 -25.97
C PHE A 623 -6.56 0.92 -26.79
N GLU A 624 -6.05 1.55 -27.84
CA GLU A 624 -5.03 0.96 -28.70
C GLU A 624 -4.01 1.99 -29.15
N LYS A 625 -2.82 1.53 -29.52
CA LYS A 625 -1.79 2.41 -30.10
C LYS A 625 -2.08 2.62 -31.58
N SER A 626 -2.12 3.87 -32.04
CA SER A 626 -2.31 4.22 -33.45
C SER A 626 -1.43 5.40 -33.84
N GLY A 627 -0.39 5.13 -34.63
CA GLY A 627 0.62 6.14 -34.98
C GLY A 627 1.27 6.75 -33.73
N SER A 628 1.32 8.08 -33.67
CA SER A 628 1.86 8.85 -32.54
C SER A 628 0.82 9.14 -31.44
N ASN A 629 -0.32 8.44 -31.45
CA ASN A 629 -1.41 8.63 -30.48
C ASN A 629 -1.77 7.31 -29.79
N TRP A 630 -2.35 7.44 -28.61
CA TRP A 630 -3.15 6.40 -27.98
C TRP A 630 -4.62 6.69 -28.25
N VAL A 631 -5.34 5.75 -28.84
CA VAL A 631 -6.74 5.93 -29.21
C VAL A 631 -7.61 5.21 -28.19
N GLY A 632 -8.24 5.97 -27.30
CA GLY A 632 -9.39 5.46 -26.55
C GLY A 632 -10.57 5.27 -27.49
N TYR A 633 -11.34 4.20 -27.33
CA TYR A 633 -12.48 3.93 -28.19
C TYR A 633 -13.68 3.36 -27.44
N VAL A 634 -14.85 3.55 -28.06
CA VAL A 634 -16.10 2.88 -27.75
C VAL A 634 -16.71 2.37 -29.06
N ARG A 635 -17.21 1.13 -29.10
CA ARG A 635 -17.71 0.47 -30.31
C ARG A 635 -19.04 -0.25 -30.07
N PRO A 636 -20.19 0.46 -30.13
CA PRO A 636 -21.51 -0.15 -29.97
C PRO A 636 -21.87 -1.16 -31.07
N ILE A 637 -21.38 -0.97 -32.30
CA ILE A 637 -21.63 -1.87 -33.43
C ILE A 637 -20.32 -2.16 -34.16
N GLY A 638 -20.05 -3.43 -34.42
CA GLY A 638 -19.01 -3.92 -35.32
C GLY A 638 -19.43 -5.16 -36.12
N GLU A 639 -20.64 -5.67 -35.91
CA GLU A 639 -21.32 -6.63 -36.79
C GLU A 639 -22.49 -5.97 -37.51
N ALA A 640 -22.77 -6.40 -38.75
CA ALA A 640 -23.83 -5.81 -39.56
C ALA A 640 -25.22 -6.05 -38.94
N VAL A 641 -25.87 -4.96 -38.54
CA VAL A 641 -27.23 -4.94 -38.00
C VAL A 641 -28.14 -4.07 -38.84
N MET A 642 -29.40 -4.45 -38.93
CA MET A 642 -30.42 -3.67 -39.63
C MET A 642 -31.16 -2.79 -38.63
N ILE A 643 -30.88 -1.48 -38.64
CA ILE A 643 -31.58 -0.54 -37.76
C ILE A 643 -32.90 -0.10 -38.41
N ARG A 644 -34.00 -0.23 -37.67
CA ARG A 644 -35.37 0.10 -38.11
C ARG A 644 -36.01 1.23 -37.30
N THR A 645 -35.50 1.42 -36.10
CA THR A 645 -35.87 2.45 -35.12
C THR A 645 -34.59 3.20 -34.75
N PRO A 646 -34.70 4.39 -34.12
CA PRO A 646 -33.53 5.10 -33.63
C PRO A 646 -32.65 4.19 -32.77
N LEU A 647 -31.35 4.17 -33.06
CA LEU A 647 -30.33 3.55 -32.22
C LEU A 647 -29.76 4.64 -31.31
N GLN A 648 -29.78 4.40 -30.00
CA GLN A 648 -29.28 5.36 -29.01
C GLN A 648 -28.26 4.69 -28.11
N PHE A 649 -27.20 5.42 -27.78
CA PHE A 649 -26.23 5.03 -26.76
C PHE A 649 -25.64 6.26 -26.07
N GLU A 650 -25.09 6.04 -24.89
CA GLU A 650 -24.56 7.10 -24.04
C GLU A 650 -23.16 6.71 -23.55
N ILE A 651 -22.26 7.70 -23.53
CA ILE A 651 -20.91 7.57 -22.98
C ILE A 651 -20.61 8.77 -22.09
N GLY A 652 -19.67 8.59 -21.15
CA GLY A 652 -19.07 9.68 -20.39
C GLY A 652 -17.60 9.84 -20.75
N PHE A 653 -17.08 11.06 -20.68
CA PHE A 653 -15.63 11.31 -20.69
C PHE A 653 -15.26 12.52 -19.84
N GLN A 654 -14.04 12.56 -19.34
CA GLN A 654 -13.57 13.65 -18.47
C GLN A 654 -12.05 13.79 -18.53
N ALA A 655 -11.57 15.04 -18.66
CA ALA A 655 -10.16 15.36 -18.48
C ALA A 655 -9.81 15.50 -17.00
N THR A 656 -8.67 14.98 -16.59
CA THR A 656 -8.12 15.09 -15.22
C THR A 656 -6.94 16.07 -15.17
N PRO A 657 -6.69 16.75 -14.04
CA PRO A 657 -7.31 16.58 -12.72
C PRO A 657 -8.70 17.20 -12.66
N THR A 658 -9.61 16.58 -11.87
CA THR A 658 -11.00 17.06 -11.73
C THR A 658 -11.14 18.17 -10.69
N ARG A 659 -10.18 18.32 -9.76
CA ARG A 659 -10.11 19.42 -8.78
C ARG A 659 -8.66 19.86 -8.54
N PRO A 660 -8.39 21.05 -7.98
CA PRO A 660 -7.03 21.48 -7.66
C PRO A 660 -6.36 20.43 -6.75
N PRO A 661 -5.14 19.98 -7.08
CA PRO A 661 -4.38 19.18 -6.14
C PRO A 661 -4.16 20.03 -4.87
N PRO A 662 -4.34 19.45 -3.66
CA PRO A 662 -4.11 20.20 -2.44
C PRO A 662 -2.66 20.74 -2.42
N PRO A 663 -2.40 21.93 -1.85
CA PRO A 663 -1.05 22.49 -1.71
C PRO A 663 -0.14 21.70 -0.73
N ARG A 664 -0.61 20.56 -0.23
CA ARG A 664 0.12 19.64 0.64
C ARG A 664 0.14 18.27 -0.05
N PRO A 665 1.23 17.47 0.10
CA PRO A 665 1.22 16.07 -0.31
C PRO A 665 -0.01 15.37 0.29
N LEU A 666 -0.67 14.56 -0.54
CA LEU A 666 -1.99 13.95 -0.35
C LEU A 666 -2.44 13.80 1.12
N ARG A 667 -3.46 14.57 1.53
CA ARG A 667 -4.31 14.14 2.66
C ARG A 667 -5.43 13.26 2.08
N ALA A 668 -5.49 12.03 2.56
CA ALA A 668 -6.37 10.97 2.10
C ALA A 668 -7.85 11.36 1.94
N LEU A 669 -8.53 10.57 1.11
CA LEU A 669 -9.98 10.44 1.11
C LEU A 669 -10.46 10.08 2.52
N LEU A 670 -11.42 10.85 3.07
CA LEU A 670 -12.16 10.46 4.26
C LEU A 670 -12.96 9.17 3.99
N CYS A 671 -12.78 8.15 4.82
CA CYS A 671 -13.68 7.01 4.89
C CYS A 671 -15.03 7.47 5.46
N TYR A 672 -16.08 7.52 4.63
CA TYR A 672 -17.45 7.54 5.15
C TYR A 672 -17.89 6.07 5.36
N ASN A 673 -18.30 5.72 6.59
CA ASN A 673 -18.90 4.44 7.00
C ASN A 673 -17.97 3.24 7.31
N THR A 674 -16.74 3.45 7.78
CA THR A 674 -15.90 2.35 8.30
C THR A 674 -16.00 2.29 9.84
N PRO A 675 -16.40 1.16 10.46
CA PRO A 675 -16.33 0.97 11.92
C PRO A 675 -14.92 1.29 12.46
N PRO A 676 -14.77 1.83 13.68
CA PRO A 676 -13.48 2.24 14.26
C PRO A 676 -12.42 1.13 14.25
N GLU A 677 -12.85 -0.10 14.51
CA GLU A 677 -12.08 -1.35 14.46
C GLU A 677 -11.65 -1.78 13.05
N LYS A 678 -11.89 -0.96 12.02
CA LYS A 678 -11.43 -1.19 10.63
C LYS A 678 -10.59 -0.05 10.07
N LEU A 679 -10.25 0.94 10.91
CA LEU A 679 -9.36 2.06 10.56
C LEU A 679 -7.90 1.69 10.89
N ASN A 680 -7.19 1.08 9.93
CA ASN A 680 -5.73 0.96 10.01
C ASN A 680 -5.09 2.31 9.65
N LEU A 681 -4.64 3.05 10.67
CA LEU A 681 -3.95 4.32 10.49
C LEU A 681 -2.47 4.17 10.81
N PRO A 682 -1.56 4.24 9.83
CA PRO A 682 -0.14 4.28 10.13
C PRO A 682 0.19 5.52 10.98
N VAL A 683 1.07 5.36 11.96
CA VAL A 683 1.74 6.49 12.62
C VAL A 683 2.73 7.07 11.61
N SER A 684 2.49 8.28 11.08
CA SER A 684 3.48 8.99 10.27
C SER A 684 3.68 10.41 10.78
N ARG A 685 4.90 10.92 10.59
CA ARG A 685 5.29 12.30 10.91
C ARG A 685 4.39 13.31 10.18
N MET A 686 4.23 14.47 10.80
CA MET A 686 3.62 15.65 10.20
C MET A 686 4.45 16.09 8.97
N GLY A 687 4.03 15.75 7.75
CA GLY A 687 4.73 16.22 6.55
C GLY A 687 4.32 15.52 5.26
N ASP A 688 4.40 14.19 5.23
CA ASP A 688 4.24 13.41 4.01
C ASP A 688 3.39 12.16 4.30
N THR A 689 2.19 12.08 3.75
CA THR A 689 1.42 10.84 3.77
C THR A 689 0.95 10.53 2.35
N VAL A 690 1.39 9.41 1.81
CA VAL A 690 0.59 8.68 0.81
C VAL A 690 -0.18 7.65 1.62
N LEU A 691 -1.51 7.75 1.64
CA LEU A 691 -2.34 6.69 2.20
C LEU A 691 -2.49 5.62 1.13
N GLU A 692 -1.98 4.41 1.38
CA GLU A 692 -2.54 3.22 0.74
C GLU A 692 -3.89 3.00 1.42
N MET A 693 -4.97 3.43 0.78
CA MET A 693 -6.30 3.01 1.22
C MET A 693 -6.40 1.50 0.93
N ARG A 694 -6.79 0.69 1.93
CA ARG A 694 -7.38 -0.65 1.76
C ARG A 694 -8.70 -0.74 2.51
N LEU A 695 -9.83 -0.56 1.81
CA LEU A 695 -11.17 -0.66 2.36
C LEU A 695 -12.02 -1.66 1.57
N LYS A 696 -11.96 -2.94 1.93
CA LYS A 696 -13.00 -3.90 1.54
C LYS A 696 -14.19 -3.73 2.49
N GLY A 697 -15.24 -3.07 2.01
CA GLY A 697 -16.56 -3.04 2.62
C GLY A 697 -17.62 -3.14 1.53
N LYS A 698 -18.50 -4.15 1.62
CA LYS A 698 -19.63 -4.33 0.71
C LYS A 698 -20.53 -3.09 0.73
N MET A 699 -20.80 -2.52 -0.45
CA MET A 699 -22.08 -1.86 -0.70
C MET A 699 -22.55 -2.28 -2.10
N ASN A 700 -23.76 -2.86 -2.11
CA ASN A 700 -24.63 -2.80 -3.29
C ASN A 700 -24.99 -1.34 -3.58
#